data_AF-A0A936M022-F1
#
_entry.id   AF-A0A936M022-F1
#
_cell.length_a   1.000
_cell.length_b   1.000
_cell.length_c   1.000
_cell.angle_alpha   90.00
_cell.angle_beta   90.00
_cell.angle_gamma   90.00
#
_symmetry.space_group_name_H-M   'P 1'
#
loop_
_entity.id
_entity.type
_entity.pdbx_description
1 polymer ?
#
loop_
_entity_poly.entity_id
_entity_poly.type
_entity_poly.pdbx_seq_one_letter_code
_entity_poly.pdbx_strand_id
1 'polypeptide(L)'
;MPARRAQRQGRAPLLIAVALAAVAMPDANASDDSLARHVPADIGLFVELRRGEDLLLPLAKPDLWLALAELTGQPADRQESSEWRQRVEQTIGMSPEEAVHTLLAQRVAFAAESWRGSQDAVILCRPPESPRELLKRWAAQPLPTAARATVYRLPNSVGVALLDDVLIFGDQASPTIFPQVLRSSPEGGTARLADDPIYRRLLERVPAEPDGVLFVRLKRTSAAAPAAPAATEPTTRPANLPLPRPLADSDNVLLALHRKGKLLHLTAVGDAPARERPSPDEAADLLVDRLPARTLLAWSLRVDYAELGSSVDALPERHLLRIVKKVHERSGAIERLTRALDTRVAVALGVVDAPPGDAPAPPTPAVALLVSLRDPRVAEDEWRTLFHATIGVYKLLSLRRPGPREDLSLSTLVLGDRVAEQVDFSPVLRAALGPGPLDALHMSWVVDDDVLILASHSDWLRQIVSARRQSAGRLADSLEAVRPTETAGRESVLIAQPGPMGDLADAWLEFLASRFPMALDEEWWRRYQPDGGRVRLGLQVIPDPEQSRLSVQGVVPGSPAAGVIQPGDVILGVSRRRFATTQPVEEIQRAVENRPNARWVDLLVERDHAVRVRRVPVPFVDPVQLLQRFSAIGEFVQRVTYAEGASAQGEPLGQLTIELRDSDEPLFVFAPRAVTAEPASEAAAPAPPATTQPDTQ
;
A
#
# COMPACT_ATOMS: atom_id res chain seq x y z
N MET A 1 27.31 1.47 -9.35
CA MET A 1 26.66 0.81 -8.20
C MET A 1 25.65 1.75 -7.49
N PRO A 2 24.49 2.15 -8.08
CA PRO A 2 23.69 3.27 -7.57
C PRO A 2 22.17 3.02 -7.30
N ALA A 3 21.63 1.80 -7.40
CA ALA A 3 20.17 1.58 -7.37
C ALA A 3 19.53 1.33 -5.98
N ARG A 4 20.27 1.50 -4.87
CA ARG A 4 19.84 1.03 -3.54
C ARG A 4 18.83 1.92 -2.79
N ARG A 5 18.53 3.15 -3.24
CA ARG A 5 17.85 4.14 -2.36
C ARG A 5 16.49 4.68 -2.81
N ALA A 6 16.18 4.70 -4.11
CA ALA A 6 14.84 5.11 -4.57
C ALA A 6 13.72 4.10 -4.22
N GLN A 7 14.08 2.90 -3.73
CA GLN A 7 13.15 1.84 -3.34
C GLN A 7 12.54 2.04 -1.93
N ARG A 8 12.92 3.10 -1.20
CA ARG A 8 12.48 3.32 0.20
C ARG A 8 11.13 4.03 0.38
N GLN A 9 10.52 4.58 -0.67
CA GLN A 9 9.35 5.47 -0.52
C GLN A 9 8.00 4.90 -0.99
N GLY A 10 7.94 3.66 -1.47
CA GLY A 10 6.71 3.11 -2.08
C GLY A 10 6.04 1.94 -1.34
N ARG A 11 6.34 1.69 -0.06
CA ARG A 11 5.95 0.42 0.59
C ARG A 11 5.37 0.56 2.00
N ALA A 12 4.50 1.55 2.20
CA ALA A 12 3.59 1.63 3.34
C ALA A 12 2.41 0.61 3.39
N PRO A 13 2.01 -0.16 2.33
CA PRO A 13 0.77 -0.94 2.39
C PRO A 13 0.88 -2.26 3.16
N LEU A 14 2.06 -2.69 3.62
CA LEU A 14 2.21 -3.97 4.33
C LEU A 14 1.64 -3.92 5.75
N LEU A 15 1.77 -2.78 6.45
CA LEU A 15 1.13 -2.59 7.75
C LEU A 15 -0.39 -2.54 7.65
N ILE A 16 -0.90 -2.00 6.53
CA ILE A 16 -2.33 -1.93 6.23
C ILE A 16 -2.88 -3.33 5.90
N ALA A 17 -2.15 -4.14 5.12
CA ALA A 17 -2.59 -5.47 4.73
C ALA A 17 -2.69 -6.46 5.91
N VAL A 18 -1.82 -6.31 6.93
CA VAL A 18 -1.92 -7.13 8.15
C VAL A 18 -2.94 -6.55 9.15
N ALA A 19 -3.21 -5.25 9.08
CA ALA A 19 -4.18 -4.57 9.94
C ALA A 19 -5.65 -4.72 9.50
N LEU A 20 -5.89 -4.95 8.20
CA LEU A 20 -7.23 -5.10 7.61
C LEU A 20 -7.93 -6.43 7.96
N ALA A 21 -7.26 -7.30 8.70
CA ALA A 21 -7.74 -8.60 9.13
C ALA A 21 -8.45 -8.54 10.49
N ALA A 22 -9.32 -7.55 10.75
CA ALA A 22 -9.95 -7.41 12.07
C ALA A 22 -11.31 -6.67 12.08
N VAL A 23 -12.47 -7.25 12.45
CA VAL A 23 -13.77 -6.55 12.67
C VAL A 23 -14.77 -7.27 13.64
N ALA A 24 -15.18 -6.66 14.79
CA ALA A 24 -16.46 -6.72 15.62
C ALA A 24 -17.07 -7.97 16.36
N MET A 25 -17.91 -7.86 17.43
CA MET A 25 -17.84 -7.80 18.93
C MET A 25 -18.62 -9.03 19.55
N PRO A 26 -18.79 -9.30 20.90
CA PRO A 26 -18.51 -8.53 22.13
C PRO A 26 -17.69 -9.25 23.24
N ASP A 27 -17.53 -8.54 24.36
CA ASP A 27 -16.66 -8.71 25.55
C ASP A 27 -16.72 -10.04 26.32
N ALA A 28 -15.55 -10.49 26.81
CA ALA A 28 -15.41 -11.34 28.00
C ALA A 28 -13.93 -11.50 28.38
N ASN A 29 -13.66 -11.24 29.67
CA ASN A 29 -12.39 -11.33 30.38
C ASN A 29 -11.69 -12.70 30.25
N ALA A 30 -10.40 -12.71 29.94
CA ALA A 30 -9.41 -13.71 30.37
C ALA A 30 -7.99 -13.29 29.94
N SER A 31 -7.22 -12.66 30.84
CA SER A 31 -5.88 -12.14 30.55
C SER A 31 -4.78 -13.21 30.50
N ASP A 32 -5.02 -14.45 30.94
CA ASP A 32 -3.92 -15.36 31.36
C ASP A 32 -3.61 -16.56 30.43
N ASP A 33 -4.04 -16.52 29.17
CA ASP A 33 -4.10 -17.74 28.33
C ASP A 33 -3.56 -17.56 26.90
N SER A 34 -2.48 -16.80 26.73
CA SER A 34 -1.83 -16.61 25.41
C SER A 34 -1.27 -17.91 24.84
N LEU A 35 -1.43 -18.09 23.52
CA LEU A 35 -0.88 -19.24 22.79
C LEU A 35 0.65 -19.14 22.64
N ALA A 36 1.26 -17.98 22.91
CA ALA A 36 2.72 -17.79 22.89
C ALA A 36 3.47 -18.72 23.87
N ARG A 37 2.78 -19.28 24.88
CA ARG A 37 3.35 -20.27 25.81
C ARG A 37 3.63 -21.65 25.19
N HIS A 38 3.01 -21.91 24.03
CA HIS A 38 3.18 -23.13 23.24
C HIS A 38 4.09 -22.93 22.03
N VAL A 39 4.75 -21.78 21.92
CA VAL A 39 5.58 -21.43 20.77
C VAL A 39 7.03 -21.23 21.23
N PRO A 40 8.03 -21.82 20.53
CA PRO A 40 9.45 -21.59 20.83
C PRO A 40 9.82 -20.11 20.82
N ALA A 41 10.77 -19.69 21.65
CA ALA A 41 11.18 -18.28 21.72
C ALA A 41 11.85 -17.79 20.42
N ASP A 42 12.55 -18.67 19.70
CA ASP A 42 13.36 -18.34 18.52
C ASP A 42 12.57 -18.21 17.21
N ILE A 43 11.23 -18.24 17.27
CA ILE A 43 10.41 -18.02 16.09
C ILE A 43 10.58 -16.61 15.50
N GLY A 44 10.44 -16.50 14.18
CA GLY A 44 10.61 -15.25 13.45
C GLY A 44 9.31 -14.48 13.21
N LEU A 45 8.14 -15.14 13.27
CA LEU A 45 6.83 -14.54 13.12
C LEU A 45 5.83 -15.24 14.06
N PHE A 46 5.12 -14.45 14.85
CA PHE A 46 3.98 -14.86 15.67
C PHE A 46 2.81 -13.93 15.35
N VAL A 47 1.62 -14.48 15.14
CA VAL A 47 0.37 -13.71 15.04
C VAL A 47 -0.65 -14.43 15.90
N GLU A 48 -1.20 -13.78 16.92
CA GLU A 48 -2.29 -14.29 17.75
C GLU A 48 -3.50 -13.39 17.59
N LEU A 49 -4.68 -13.99 17.43
CA LEU A 49 -5.97 -13.29 17.39
C LEU A 49 -6.93 -13.97 18.37
N ARG A 50 -7.61 -13.16 19.17
CA ARG A 50 -8.69 -13.56 20.08
C ARG A 50 -10.00 -13.19 19.44
N ARG A 51 -10.96 -14.12 19.44
CA ARG A 51 -12.24 -13.92 18.77
C ARG A 51 -12.04 -13.44 17.35
N GLY A 52 -11.42 -14.29 16.53
CA GLY A 52 -10.99 -13.95 15.19
C GLY A 52 -12.08 -14.12 14.13
N GLU A 53 -13.27 -14.62 14.46
CA GLU A 53 -14.25 -15.04 13.45
C GLU A 53 -14.76 -13.88 12.59
N ASP A 54 -15.11 -12.81 13.27
CA ASP A 54 -15.55 -11.52 12.80
C ASP A 54 -14.47 -10.84 11.92
N LEU A 55 -13.20 -11.04 12.30
CA LEU A 55 -12.01 -10.60 11.60
C LEU A 55 -11.72 -11.38 10.31
N LEU A 56 -11.85 -12.70 10.37
CA LEU A 56 -11.37 -13.64 9.35
C LEU A 56 -12.44 -13.93 8.30
N LEU A 57 -13.73 -13.81 8.63
CA LEU A 57 -14.82 -14.03 7.69
C LEU A 57 -14.81 -13.07 6.49
N PRO A 58 -14.65 -11.74 6.65
CA PRO A 58 -14.54 -10.85 5.49
C PRO A 58 -13.35 -11.21 4.60
N LEU A 59 -12.22 -11.62 5.20
CA LEU A 59 -11.02 -12.04 4.47
C LEU A 59 -11.21 -13.32 3.68
N ALA A 60 -12.20 -14.14 4.03
CA ALA A 60 -12.55 -15.29 3.23
C ALA A 60 -13.13 -14.86 1.87
N LYS A 61 -13.69 -13.65 1.72
CA LYS A 61 -14.24 -13.18 0.45
C LYS A 61 -13.12 -13.07 -0.61
N PRO A 62 -13.30 -13.66 -1.81
CA PRO A 62 -12.24 -13.73 -2.81
C PRO A 62 -11.69 -12.36 -3.22
N ASP A 63 -12.55 -11.37 -3.44
CA ASP A 63 -12.13 -10.06 -3.93
C ASP A 63 -11.31 -9.27 -2.90
N LEU A 64 -11.69 -9.34 -1.62
CA LEU A 64 -10.90 -8.74 -0.54
C LEU A 64 -9.56 -9.46 -0.38
N TRP A 65 -9.56 -10.80 -0.41
CA TRP A 65 -8.33 -11.59 -0.38
C TRP A 65 -7.36 -11.21 -1.49
N LEU A 66 -7.86 -11.06 -2.73
CA LEU A 66 -7.05 -10.65 -3.87
C LEU A 66 -6.52 -9.22 -3.72
N ALA A 67 -7.37 -8.29 -3.30
CA ALA A 67 -6.95 -6.92 -3.04
C ALA A 67 -5.81 -6.87 -2.00
N LEU A 68 -5.92 -7.64 -0.92
CA LEU A 68 -4.89 -7.72 0.11
C LEU A 68 -3.62 -8.43 -0.38
N ALA A 69 -3.73 -9.56 -1.07
CA ALA A 69 -2.59 -10.27 -1.64
C ALA A 69 -1.78 -9.34 -2.56
N GLU A 70 -2.46 -8.60 -3.44
CA GLU A 70 -1.81 -7.65 -4.35
C GLU A 70 -1.19 -6.45 -3.62
N LEU A 71 -1.83 -5.94 -2.55
CA LEU A 71 -1.25 -4.91 -1.67
C LEU A 71 0.03 -5.40 -0.97
N THR A 72 0.11 -6.69 -0.65
CA THR A 72 1.36 -7.31 -0.13
C THR A 72 2.42 -7.57 -1.21
N GLY A 73 2.14 -7.20 -2.46
CA GLY A 73 3.02 -7.43 -3.60
C GLY A 73 3.04 -8.88 -4.07
N GLN A 74 2.05 -9.69 -3.68
CA GLN A 74 1.82 -11.02 -4.20
C GLN A 74 0.67 -11.00 -5.21
N PRO A 75 0.97 -10.91 -6.52
CA PRO A 75 -0.08 -11.04 -7.52
C PRO A 75 -0.76 -12.40 -7.39
N ALA A 76 -2.08 -12.37 -7.17
CA ALA A 76 -2.94 -13.52 -6.99
C ALA A 76 -4.06 -13.53 -8.04
N ASP A 77 -4.55 -14.71 -8.37
CA ASP A 77 -5.65 -14.92 -9.31
C ASP A 77 -6.91 -15.39 -8.57
N ARG A 78 -8.10 -15.00 -9.04
CA ARG A 78 -9.39 -15.52 -8.56
C ARG A 78 -9.43 -17.05 -8.56
N GLN A 79 -8.86 -17.68 -9.58
CA GLN A 79 -8.80 -19.14 -9.63
C GLN A 79 -8.00 -19.72 -8.44
N GLU A 80 -6.92 -19.07 -8.01
CA GLU A 80 -6.09 -19.53 -6.90
C GLU A 80 -6.83 -19.42 -5.56
N SER A 81 -7.66 -18.38 -5.37
CA SER A 81 -8.55 -18.27 -4.21
C SER A 81 -9.53 -19.45 -4.16
N SER A 82 -10.18 -19.76 -5.29
CA SER A 82 -11.10 -20.91 -5.39
C SER A 82 -10.41 -22.25 -5.16
N GLU A 83 -9.23 -22.46 -5.73
CA GLU A 83 -8.41 -23.66 -5.50
C GLU A 83 -8.00 -23.79 -4.03
N TRP A 84 -7.63 -22.68 -3.37
CA TRP A 84 -7.31 -22.69 -1.95
C TRP A 84 -8.52 -23.07 -1.10
N ARG A 85 -9.70 -22.47 -1.36
CA ARG A 85 -10.95 -22.80 -0.67
C ARG A 85 -11.29 -24.28 -0.81
N GLN A 86 -11.19 -24.82 -2.02
CA GLN A 86 -11.41 -26.24 -2.29
C GLN A 86 -10.42 -27.15 -1.54
N ARG A 87 -9.14 -26.76 -1.44
CA ARG A 87 -8.14 -27.51 -0.66
C ARG A 87 -8.46 -27.51 0.83
N VAL A 88 -8.90 -26.38 1.38
CA VAL A 88 -9.34 -26.30 2.78
C VAL A 88 -10.51 -27.26 2.99
N GLU A 89 -11.55 -27.17 2.16
CA GLU A 89 -12.73 -28.06 2.22
C GLU A 89 -12.36 -29.54 2.15
N GLN A 90 -11.50 -29.92 1.22
CA GLN A 90 -11.06 -31.31 1.06
C GLN A 90 -10.23 -31.83 2.24
N THR A 91 -9.54 -30.94 2.97
CA THR A 91 -8.61 -31.31 4.05
C THR A 91 -9.31 -31.45 5.39
N ILE A 92 -10.15 -30.48 5.76
CA ILE A 92 -10.83 -30.45 7.06
C ILE A 92 -12.31 -30.83 6.98
N GLY A 93 -12.86 -31.02 5.77
CA GLY A 93 -14.27 -31.37 5.59
C GLY A 93 -15.24 -30.27 6.02
N MET A 94 -14.82 -29.00 5.92
CA MET A 94 -15.55 -27.81 6.31
C MET A 94 -15.31 -26.71 5.27
N SER A 95 -16.29 -25.85 5.01
CA SER A 95 -16.02 -24.62 4.24
C SER A 95 -15.04 -23.71 5.00
N PRO A 96 -14.31 -22.81 4.34
CA PRO A 96 -13.45 -21.85 5.02
C PRO A 96 -14.21 -21.02 6.07
N GLU A 97 -15.45 -20.63 5.77
CA GLU A 97 -16.31 -19.88 6.69
C GLU A 97 -16.69 -20.72 7.92
N GLU A 98 -17.06 -22.00 7.73
CA GLU A 98 -17.34 -22.92 8.84
C GLU A 98 -16.09 -23.20 9.67
N ALA A 99 -14.93 -23.33 9.04
CA ALA A 99 -13.66 -23.53 9.72
C ALA A 99 -13.28 -22.33 10.59
N VAL A 100 -13.52 -21.11 10.10
CA VAL A 100 -13.33 -19.87 10.87
C VAL A 100 -14.18 -19.89 12.14
N HIS A 101 -15.48 -20.21 12.03
CA HIS A 101 -16.38 -20.29 13.18
C HIS A 101 -16.06 -21.45 14.14
N THR A 102 -15.66 -22.60 13.60
CA THR A 102 -15.51 -23.82 14.40
C THR A 102 -14.13 -23.92 15.05
N LEU A 103 -13.09 -23.39 14.40
CA LEU A 103 -11.69 -23.55 14.82
C LEU A 103 -11.07 -22.25 15.32
N LEU A 104 -11.36 -21.13 14.68
CA LEU A 104 -10.62 -19.87 14.86
C LEU A 104 -11.41 -18.83 15.69
N ALA A 105 -12.68 -19.14 15.99
CA ALA A 105 -13.60 -18.24 16.66
C ALA A 105 -13.25 -17.89 18.10
N GLN A 106 -12.58 -18.76 18.86
CA GLN A 106 -12.20 -18.40 20.23
C GLN A 106 -10.79 -17.81 20.25
N ARG A 107 -9.80 -18.55 19.74
CA ARG A 107 -8.41 -18.10 19.72
C ARG A 107 -7.60 -18.85 18.67
N VAL A 108 -6.82 -18.11 17.90
CA VAL A 108 -5.90 -18.66 16.90
C VAL A 108 -4.55 -17.98 17.01
N ALA A 109 -3.49 -18.74 16.77
CA ALA A 109 -2.16 -18.21 16.52
C ALA A 109 -1.49 -18.87 15.31
N PHE A 110 -0.70 -18.08 14.60
CA PHE A 110 0.17 -18.50 13.51
C PHE A 110 1.61 -18.30 13.95
N ALA A 111 2.41 -19.36 13.91
CA ALA A 111 3.83 -19.30 14.22
C ALA A 111 4.63 -19.73 12.98
N ALA A 112 5.65 -18.96 12.61
CA ALA A 112 6.56 -19.30 11.52
C ALA A 112 8.01 -18.99 11.88
N GLU A 113 8.92 -19.75 11.28
CA GLU A 113 10.37 -19.59 11.45
C GLU A 113 10.88 -18.21 11.01
N SER A 114 10.20 -17.62 10.04
CA SER A 114 10.47 -16.28 9.52
C SER A 114 9.23 -15.72 8.84
N TRP A 115 9.16 -14.40 8.72
CA TRP A 115 8.09 -13.73 7.97
C TRP A 115 8.05 -14.11 6.47
N ARG A 116 9.15 -14.63 5.92
CA ARG A 116 9.23 -15.11 4.51
C ARG A 116 8.86 -16.58 4.35
N GLY A 117 8.90 -17.35 5.43
CA GLY A 117 8.66 -18.79 5.46
C GLY A 117 7.24 -19.15 5.89
N SER A 118 6.24 -18.31 5.60
CA SER A 118 4.85 -18.54 6.04
C SER A 118 4.22 -19.82 5.48
N GLN A 119 4.80 -20.39 4.42
CA GLN A 119 4.35 -21.68 3.85
C GLN A 119 4.55 -22.86 4.80
N ASP A 120 5.50 -22.75 5.72
CA ASP A 120 5.76 -23.75 6.76
C ASP A 120 5.16 -23.34 8.11
N ALA A 121 4.24 -22.36 8.13
CA ALA A 121 3.64 -21.88 9.37
C ALA A 121 2.83 -22.97 10.07
N VAL A 122 2.88 -22.96 11.39
CA VAL A 122 2.07 -23.80 12.27
C VAL A 122 0.89 -22.98 12.76
N ILE A 123 -0.30 -23.56 12.70
CA ILE A 123 -1.52 -22.95 13.21
C ILE A 123 -1.84 -23.58 14.55
N LEU A 124 -1.92 -22.78 15.59
CA LEU A 124 -2.41 -23.19 16.91
C LEU A 124 -3.79 -22.60 17.07
N CYS A 125 -4.78 -23.40 17.46
CA CYS A 125 -6.09 -22.84 17.76
C CYS A 125 -6.71 -23.53 18.97
N ARG A 126 -7.47 -22.73 19.73
CA ARG A 126 -8.40 -23.24 20.73
C ARG A 126 -9.80 -23.11 20.14
N PRO A 127 -10.42 -24.22 19.72
CA PRO A 127 -11.79 -24.19 19.22
C PRO A 127 -12.79 -24.00 20.39
N PRO A 128 -13.95 -23.37 20.16
CA PRO A 128 -15.06 -23.35 21.11
C PRO A 128 -15.65 -24.74 21.37
N GLU A 129 -15.59 -25.63 20.38
CA GLU A 129 -16.00 -27.04 20.49
C GLU A 129 -14.89 -27.91 21.08
N SER A 130 -15.25 -29.08 21.62
CA SER A 130 -14.27 -30.03 22.15
C SER A 130 -13.30 -30.51 21.05
N PRO A 131 -11.98 -30.29 21.19
CA PRO A 131 -10.98 -30.76 20.21
C PRO A 131 -11.09 -32.25 19.88
N ARG A 132 -11.48 -33.07 20.87
CA ARG A 132 -11.63 -34.52 20.71
C ARG A 132 -12.85 -34.89 19.88
N GLU A 133 -13.91 -34.09 19.93
CA GLU A 133 -15.11 -34.30 19.10
C GLU A 133 -14.82 -33.91 17.65
N LEU A 134 -14.09 -32.80 17.44
CA LEU A 134 -13.61 -32.40 16.12
C LEU A 134 -12.72 -33.46 15.48
N LEU A 135 -11.73 -33.99 16.22
CA LEU A 135 -10.86 -35.07 15.72
C LEU A 135 -11.63 -36.34 15.37
N LYS A 136 -12.68 -36.68 16.11
CA LYS A 136 -13.58 -37.80 15.78
C LYS A 136 -14.39 -37.51 14.51
N ARG A 137 -14.94 -36.31 14.38
CA ARG A 137 -15.71 -35.84 13.23
C ARG A 137 -14.89 -35.90 11.94
N TRP A 138 -13.60 -35.56 12.02
CA TRP A 138 -12.66 -35.63 10.89
C TRP A 138 -12.07 -37.02 10.62
N ALA A 139 -12.48 -38.04 11.39
CA ALA A 139 -11.91 -39.39 11.32
C ALA A 139 -10.37 -39.40 11.40
N ALA A 140 -9.80 -38.56 12.27
CA ALA A 140 -8.36 -38.38 12.37
C ALA A 140 -7.66 -39.66 12.86
N GLN A 141 -6.63 -40.10 12.16
CA GLN A 141 -5.90 -41.33 12.49
C GLN A 141 -4.79 -41.04 13.50
N PRO A 142 -4.76 -41.67 14.67
CA PRO A 142 -3.70 -41.44 15.65
C PRO A 142 -2.34 -41.94 15.13
N LEU A 143 -1.30 -41.17 15.40
CA LEU A 143 0.10 -41.49 15.15
C LEU A 143 0.84 -41.66 16.48
N PRO A 144 2.07 -42.19 16.50
CA PRO A 144 2.88 -42.27 17.71
C PRO A 144 2.98 -40.89 18.38
N THR A 145 2.67 -40.85 19.68
CA THR A 145 2.70 -39.63 20.50
C THR A 145 4.09 -38.99 20.46
N ALA A 146 4.14 -37.67 20.22
CA ALA A 146 5.37 -36.90 20.28
C ALA A 146 5.37 -36.07 21.57
N ALA A 147 6.20 -36.47 22.55
CA ALA A 147 6.21 -35.89 23.89
C ALA A 147 4.82 -35.98 24.58
N ARG A 148 4.26 -34.86 25.07
CA ARG A 148 2.91 -34.80 25.68
C ARG A 148 1.79 -34.66 24.66
N ALA A 149 2.10 -34.33 23.40
CA ALA A 149 1.09 -34.08 22.39
C ALA A 149 0.68 -35.39 21.69
N THR A 150 -0.63 -35.64 21.61
CA THR A 150 -1.15 -36.76 20.82
C THR A 150 -1.24 -36.31 19.36
N VAL A 151 -0.49 -36.96 18.48
CA VAL A 151 -0.42 -36.59 17.07
C VAL A 151 -1.41 -37.44 16.27
N TYR A 152 -2.07 -36.81 15.32
CA TYR A 152 -3.04 -37.38 14.41
C TYR A 152 -2.68 -37.00 12.98
N ARG A 153 -3.16 -37.80 12.03
CA ARG A 153 -3.15 -37.52 10.60
C ARG A 153 -4.58 -37.31 10.12
N LEU A 154 -4.82 -36.18 9.47
CA LEU A 154 -6.06 -35.90 8.75
C LEU A 154 -6.07 -36.53 7.36
N PRO A 155 -7.25 -36.60 6.71
CA PRO A 155 -7.32 -36.82 5.26
C PRO A 155 -6.38 -35.85 4.52
N ASN A 156 -5.67 -36.33 3.49
CA ASN A 156 -4.65 -35.60 2.72
C ASN A 156 -3.31 -35.32 3.44
N SER A 157 -2.98 -36.10 4.47
CA SER A 157 -1.66 -36.10 5.14
C SER A 157 -1.30 -34.85 5.94
N VAL A 158 -2.28 -33.99 6.27
CA VAL A 158 -2.05 -32.87 7.19
C VAL A 158 -1.89 -33.38 8.62
N GLY A 159 -0.86 -32.88 9.31
CA GLY A 159 -0.62 -33.20 10.70
C GLY A 159 -1.45 -32.35 11.63
N VAL A 160 -2.06 -33.00 12.61
CA VAL A 160 -2.74 -32.33 13.72
C VAL A 160 -2.24 -32.91 15.02
N ALA A 161 -1.91 -32.08 15.99
CA ALA A 161 -1.60 -32.53 17.33
C ALA A 161 -2.56 -31.91 18.33
N LEU A 162 -2.94 -32.70 19.34
CA LEU A 162 -3.67 -32.23 20.51
C LEU A 162 -2.69 -32.10 21.67
N LEU A 163 -2.49 -30.86 22.14
CA LEU A 163 -1.72 -30.54 23.33
C LEU A 163 -2.66 -29.81 24.30
N ASP A 164 -2.98 -30.47 25.42
CA ASP A 164 -4.01 -30.02 26.35
C ASP A 164 -5.38 -29.84 25.65
N ASP A 165 -5.82 -28.59 25.46
CA ASP A 165 -7.02 -28.18 24.76
C ASP A 165 -6.74 -27.44 23.43
N VAL A 166 -5.48 -27.38 23.01
CA VAL A 166 -5.03 -26.69 21.80
C VAL A 166 -4.82 -27.68 20.67
N LEU A 167 -5.42 -27.40 19.52
CA LEU A 167 -5.14 -28.08 18.26
C LEU A 167 -3.99 -27.36 17.54
N ILE A 168 -3.03 -28.14 17.08
CA ILE A 168 -1.82 -27.64 16.40
C ILE A 168 -1.78 -28.28 15.02
N PHE A 169 -1.89 -27.49 13.95
CA PHE A 169 -1.84 -27.92 12.56
C PHE A 169 -0.48 -27.58 11.94
N GLY A 170 0.10 -28.52 11.20
CA GLY A 170 1.34 -28.30 10.47
C GLY A 170 1.71 -29.45 9.54
N ASP A 171 2.73 -29.23 8.72
CA ASP A 171 3.27 -30.27 7.85
C ASP A 171 4.16 -31.24 8.65
N GLN A 172 3.77 -32.52 8.70
CA GLN A 172 4.55 -33.57 9.36
C GLN A 172 5.82 -33.93 8.60
N ALA A 173 5.85 -33.70 7.28
CA ALA A 173 7.02 -33.97 6.46
C ALA A 173 8.08 -32.87 6.63
N SER A 174 7.70 -31.69 7.10
CA SER A 174 8.60 -30.56 7.31
C SER A 174 9.37 -30.72 8.64
N PRO A 175 10.71 -30.78 8.61
CA PRO A 175 11.53 -30.99 9.81
C PRO A 175 11.69 -29.72 10.67
N THR A 176 11.01 -28.64 10.31
CA THR A 176 11.28 -27.28 10.82
C THR A 176 10.51 -26.99 12.11
N ILE A 177 9.36 -26.34 12.02
CA ILE A 177 8.70 -25.69 13.16
C ILE A 177 7.66 -26.56 13.86
N PHE A 178 6.94 -27.42 13.13
CA PHE A 178 5.89 -28.26 13.72
C PHE A 178 6.45 -29.17 14.83
N PRO A 179 7.55 -29.92 14.63
CA PRO A 179 8.16 -30.69 15.71
C PRO A 179 8.70 -29.84 16.87
N GLN A 180 9.17 -28.61 16.60
CA GLN A 180 9.68 -27.70 17.64
C GLN A 180 8.56 -27.21 18.54
N VAL A 181 7.43 -26.81 17.96
CA VAL A 181 6.21 -26.41 18.68
C VAL A 181 5.74 -27.57 19.59
N LEU A 182 5.71 -28.80 19.09
CA LEU A 182 5.32 -29.97 19.91
C LEU A 182 6.28 -30.26 21.08
N ARG A 183 7.56 -29.86 20.97
CA ARG A 183 8.57 -30.03 22.03
C ARG A 183 8.59 -28.89 23.05
N SER A 184 7.93 -27.75 22.78
CA SER A 184 7.92 -26.54 23.62
C SER A 184 7.06 -26.64 24.91
N SER A 185 7.01 -27.84 25.49
CA SER A 185 6.28 -28.15 26.73
C SER A 185 6.99 -27.55 27.97
N PRO A 186 6.28 -27.25 29.09
CA PRO A 186 6.87 -26.54 30.23
C PRO A 186 8.03 -27.31 30.87
N GLU A 187 7.99 -28.63 30.75
CA GLU A 187 9.00 -29.56 31.27
C GLU A 187 10.15 -29.80 30.28
N GLY A 188 9.99 -29.41 29.01
CA GLY A 188 10.90 -29.72 27.90
C GLY A 188 12.14 -28.84 27.80
N GLY A 189 12.30 -27.85 28.68
CA GLY A 189 13.50 -27.00 28.80
C GLY A 189 13.76 -26.04 27.64
N THR A 190 12.91 -26.00 26.61
CA THR A 190 13.01 -25.03 25.50
C THR A 190 12.40 -23.71 25.91
N ALA A 191 13.13 -22.60 25.66
CA ALA A 191 12.62 -21.26 25.93
C ALA A 191 11.38 -20.97 25.07
N ARG A 192 10.38 -20.34 25.68
CA ARG A 192 9.08 -20.03 25.05
C ARG A 192 8.98 -18.57 24.69
N LEU A 193 8.18 -18.24 23.67
CA LEU A 193 7.96 -16.86 23.29
C LEU A 193 7.31 -16.05 24.43
N ALA A 194 6.36 -16.64 25.15
CA ALA A 194 5.73 -15.98 26.30
C ALA A 194 6.73 -15.63 27.43
N ASP A 195 7.89 -16.28 27.48
CA ASP A 195 8.97 -16.05 28.45
C ASP A 195 10.12 -15.21 27.87
N ASP A 196 10.06 -14.84 26.58
CA ASP A 196 11.09 -14.06 25.93
C ASP A 196 11.08 -12.60 26.46
N PRO A 197 12.23 -12.08 26.94
CA PRO A 197 12.27 -10.75 27.54
C PRO A 197 12.04 -9.61 26.54
N ILE A 198 12.38 -9.81 25.27
CA ILE A 198 12.12 -8.84 24.20
C ILE A 198 10.61 -8.80 23.91
N TYR A 199 9.98 -9.97 23.79
CA TYR A 199 8.53 -10.06 23.57
C TYR A 199 7.75 -9.40 24.70
N ARG A 200 8.05 -9.73 25.97
CA ARG A 200 7.40 -9.13 27.14
C ARG A 200 7.57 -7.61 27.20
N ARG A 201 8.79 -7.12 27.03
CA ARG A 201 9.08 -5.68 27.03
C ARG A 201 8.33 -4.91 25.93
N LEU A 202 8.19 -5.49 24.73
CA LEU A 202 7.39 -4.87 23.67
C LEU A 202 5.89 -4.94 23.97
N LEU A 203 5.43 -6.04 24.57
CA LEU A 203 4.02 -6.21 24.97
C LEU A 203 3.62 -5.24 26.10
N GLU A 204 4.55 -4.89 27.00
CA GLU A 204 4.33 -3.89 28.06
C GLU A 204 4.19 -2.46 27.52
N ARG A 205 4.63 -2.21 26.28
CA ARG A 205 4.61 -0.87 25.64
C ARG A 205 3.33 -0.60 24.84
N VAL A 206 2.50 -1.61 24.63
CA VAL A 206 1.19 -1.48 23.97
C VAL A 206 0.08 -1.44 25.02
N PRO A 207 -1.13 -0.97 24.67
CA PRO A 207 -2.24 -0.99 25.63
C PRO A 207 -2.51 -2.42 26.14
N ALA A 208 -2.99 -2.52 27.38
CA ALA A 208 -3.23 -3.81 28.02
C ALA A 208 -4.33 -4.61 27.32
N GLU A 209 -4.23 -5.93 27.39
CA GLU A 209 -5.23 -6.88 26.87
C GLU A 209 -5.57 -6.71 25.38
N PRO A 210 -4.57 -6.81 24.48
CA PRO A 210 -4.84 -6.75 23.05
C PRO A 210 -5.71 -7.93 22.59
N ASP A 211 -6.65 -7.61 21.71
CA ASP A 211 -7.46 -8.57 20.96
C ASP A 211 -6.61 -9.38 19.98
N GLY A 212 -5.51 -8.79 19.50
CA GLY A 212 -4.57 -9.46 18.62
C GLY A 212 -3.15 -8.97 18.82
N VAL A 213 -2.17 -9.85 18.65
CA VAL A 213 -0.74 -9.54 18.74
C VAL A 213 -0.02 -10.12 17.54
N LEU A 214 0.72 -9.29 16.82
CA LEU A 214 1.72 -9.75 15.86
C LEU A 214 3.11 -9.39 16.38
N PHE A 215 4.00 -10.37 16.43
CA PHE A 215 5.40 -10.18 16.75
C PHE A 215 6.28 -10.71 15.62
N VAL A 216 7.24 -9.90 15.17
CA VAL A 216 8.15 -10.24 14.08
C VAL A 216 9.59 -9.93 14.46
N ARG A 217 10.48 -10.90 14.19
CA ARG A 217 11.93 -10.71 14.19
C ARG A 217 12.41 -10.44 12.77
N LEU A 218 12.92 -9.24 12.51
CA LEU A 218 13.38 -8.83 11.17
C LEU A 218 14.79 -9.32 10.88
N LYS A 219 15.65 -9.38 11.90
CA LYS A 219 16.99 -9.95 11.81
C LYS A 219 17.02 -11.22 12.65
N ARG A 220 17.38 -12.36 12.02
CA ARG A 220 17.77 -13.54 12.79
C ARG A 220 19.10 -13.25 13.46
N THR A 221 19.11 -13.02 14.77
CA THR A 221 20.28 -13.28 15.60
C THR A 221 20.49 -14.79 15.61
N SER A 222 21.28 -15.30 14.65
CA SER A 222 21.75 -16.69 14.74
C SER A 222 22.68 -16.77 15.94
N ALA A 223 22.16 -17.24 17.08
CA ALA A 223 22.95 -17.42 18.30
C ALA A 223 23.83 -18.69 18.27
N ALA A 224 23.89 -19.45 17.15
CA ALA A 224 24.58 -20.74 17.12
C ALA A 224 25.10 -21.16 15.74
N ALA A 225 25.69 -20.25 14.95
CA ALA A 225 26.48 -20.66 13.79
C ALA A 225 27.98 -20.60 14.15
N PRO A 226 28.75 -21.71 14.07
CA PRO A 226 30.19 -21.65 14.22
C PRO A 226 30.78 -20.74 13.15
N ALA A 227 31.71 -19.88 13.55
CA ALA A 227 32.34 -18.89 12.70
C ALA A 227 32.95 -19.56 11.45
N ALA A 228 32.34 -19.34 10.29
CA ALA A 228 32.96 -19.67 9.01
C ALA A 228 34.14 -18.70 8.77
N PRO A 229 35.27 -19.17 8.24
CA PRO A 229 36.44 -18.33 8.00
C PRO A 229 36.12 -17.24 6.96
N ALA A 230 36.71 -16.07 7.19
CA ALA A 230 36.48 -14.83 6.45
C ALA A 230 36.69 -15.00 4.93
N ALA A 231 35.58 -15.12 4.18
CA ALA A 231 35.57 -14.84 2.76
C ALA A 231 35.20 -13.35 2.56
N THR A 232 36.13 -12.59 1.97
CA THR A 232 35.92 -11.23 1.47
C THR A 232 34.98 -11.26 0.27
N GLU A 233 33.69 -11.44 0.52
CA GLU A 233 32.63 -11.14 -0.44
C GLU A 233 31.74 -10.03 0.11
N PRO A 234 31.34 -9.05 -0.72
CA PRO A 234 30.38 -8.04 -0.31
C PRO A 234 29.03 -8.74 -0.12
N THR A 235 28.74 -9.13 1.13
CA THR A 235 27.44 -9.65 1.54
C THR A 235 26.38 -8.65 1.14
N THR A 236 25.66 -8.98 0.08
CA THR A 236 24.42 -8.32 -0.33
C THR A 236 23.42 -8.55 0.79
N ARG A 237 23.36 -7.61 1.74
CA ARG A 237 22.29 -7.55 2.74
C ARG A 237 20.96 -7.77 2.00
N PRO A 238 20.19 -8.83 2.33
CA PRO A 238 18.88 -9.02 1.75
C PRO A 238 18.03 -7.77 2.02
N ALA A 239 17.19 -7.36 1.07
CA ALA A 239 16.33 -6.20 1.23
C ALA A 239 15.45 -6.39 2.47
N ASN A 240 15.72 -5.62 3.53
CA ASN A 240 14.91 -5.61 4.75
C ASN A 240 13.47 -5.21 4.42
N LEU A 241 12.53 -5.69 5.22
CA LEU A 241 11.16 -5.18 5.20
C LEU A 241 11.23 -3.66 5.41
N PRO A 242 10.73 -2.83 4.48
CA PRO A 242 10.77 -1.39 4.64
C PRO A 242 9.76 -1.03 5.72
N LEU A 243 10.24 -0.87 6.94
CA LEU A 243 9.41 -0.38 8.03
C LEU A 243 9.31 1.15 7.96
N PRO A 244 8.22 1.72 8.49
CA PRO A 244 8.10 3.16 8.69
C PRO A 244 9.28 3.73 9.48
N ARG A 245 9.59 5.02 9.31
CA ARG A 245 10.85 5.60 9.78
C ARG A 245 11.14 5.39 11.27
N PRO A 246 10.18 5.47 12.20
CA PRO A 246 10.41 5.16 13.61
C PRO A 246 10.82 3.71 13.83
N LEU A 247 10.23 2.79 13.08
CA LEU A 247 10.46 1.34 13.21
C LEU A 247 11.59 0.81 12.32
N ALA A 248 12.12 1.62 11.38
CA ALA A 248 13.09 1.22 10.36
C ALA A 248 14.39 0.59 10.92
N ASP A 249 14.78 0.97 12.12
CA ASP A 249 16.00 0.48 12.78
C ASP A 249 15.72 -0.63 13.80
N SER A 250 14.46 -1.07 13.94
CA SER A 250 14.08 -2.11 14.89
C SER A 250 14.48 -3.48 14.38
N ASP A 251 14.93 -4.35 15.28
CA ASP A 251 15.19 -5.76 14.99
C ASP A 251 13.98 -6.61 15.31
N ASN A 252 13.17 -6.16 16.27
CA ASN A 252 11.93 -6.78 16.69
C ASN A 252 10.81 -5.75 16.70
N VAL A 253 9.66 -6.12 16.15
CA VAL A 253 8.47 -5.28 16.11
C VAL A 253 7.29 -6.05 16.66
N LEU A 254 6.50 -5.39 17.51
CA LEU A 254 5.23 -5.90 18.01
C LEU A 254 4.11 -4.96 17.55
N LEU A 255 3.04 -5.54 17.03
CA LEU A 255 1.79 -4.89 16.73
C LEU A 255 0.72 -5.45 17.65
N ALA A 256 -0.06 -4.56 18.26
CA ALA A 256 -1.18 -4.89 19.12
C ALA A 256 -2.46 -4.31 18.55
N LEU A 257 -3.48 -5.14 18.44
CA LEU A 257 -4.82 -4.78 17.98
C LEU A 257 -5.75 -4.66 19.21
N HIS A 258 -6.50 -3.56 19.27
CA HIS A 258 -7.61 -3.35 20.19
C HIS A 258 -8.86 -2.98 19.42
N ARG A 259 -10.00 -3.51 19.82
CA ARG A 259 -11.31 -3.24 19.21
C ARG A 259 -12.16 -2.36 20.12
N LYS A 260 -12.86 -1.38 19.53
CA LYS A 260 -13.85 -0.54 20.21
C LYS A 260 -15.01 -0.24 19.27
N GLY A 261 -16.08 -1.03 19.36
CA GLY A 261 -17.19 -0.99 18.42
C GLY A 261 -16.71 -1.28 17.00
N LYS A 262 -16.96 -0.32 16.09
CA LYS A 262 -16.48 -0.35 14.71
C LYS A 262 -15.04 0.17 14.51
N LEU A 263 -14.36 0.55 15.58
CA LEU A 263 -12.99 1.06 15.51
C LEU A 263 -12.00 -0.04 15.86
N LEU A 264 -10.99 -0.19 15.02
CA LEU A 264 -9.81 -0.98 15.28
C LEU A 264 -8.65 -0.05 15.56
N HIS A 265 -7.97 -0.24 16.68
CA HIS A 265 -6.79 0.50 17.04
C HIS A 265 -5.59 -0.45 17.04
N LEU A 266 -4.70 -0.25 16.09
CA LEU A 266 -3.44 -0.96 16.01
C LEU A 266 -2.31 -0.08 16.51
N THR A 267 -1.55 -0.60 17.46
CA THR A 267 -0.36 0.04 18.02
C THR A 267 0.86 -0.77 17.63
N ALA A 268 1.81 -0.15 16.93
CA ALA A 268 3.06 -0.76 16.52
C ALA A 268 4.22 -0.18 17.34
N VAL A 269 5.00 -1.04 18.00
CA VAL A 269 6.17 -0.68 18.78
C VAL A 269 7.38 -1.49 18.31
N GLY A 270 8.56 -0.87 18.33
CA GLY A 270 9.81 -1.51 17.92
C GLY A 270 10.91 -1.32 18.95
N ASP A 271 11.89 -2.20 18.97
CA ASP A 271 13.02 -2.18 19.92
C ASP A 271 14.19 -1.28 19.51
N ALA A 272 14.02 -0.46 18.47
CA ALA A 272 14.98 0.58 18.11
C ALA A 272 15.19 1.58 19.26
N PRO A 273 16.40 2.15 19.39
CA PRO A 273 16.71 3.10 20.45
C PRO A 273 15.80 4.33 20.38
N ALA A 274 15.48 4.88 21.56
CA ALA A 274 14.71 6.11 21.68
C ALA A 274 15.39 7.25 20.89
N ARG A 275 14.58 8.04 20.19
CA ARG A 275 15.05 9.21 19.45
C ARG A 275 14.83 10.47 20.28
N GLU A 276 15.61 11.51 19.99
CA GLU A 276 15.39 12.82 20.59
C GLU A 276 13.95 13.27 20.29
N ARG A 277 13.27 13.76 21.33
CA ARG A 277 11.89 14.21 21.22
C ARG A 277 11.86 15.45 20.31
N PRO A 278 11.01 15.48 19.28
CA PRO A 278 10.83 16.69 18.50
C PRO A 278 10.36 17.83 19.41
N SER A 279 10.78 19.05 19.08
CA SER A 279 10.47 20.23 19.87
C SER A 279 8.96 20.51 19.91
N PRO A 280 8.43 21.17 20.95
CA PRO A 280 6.99 21.48 21.06
C PRO A 280 6.45 22.31 19.89
N ASP A 281 7.26 23.21 19.32
CA ASP A 281 6.91 24.00 18.13
C ASP A 281 6.78 23.15 16.86
N GLU A 282 7.45 21.99 16.80
CA GLU A 282 7.30 21.02 15.70
C GLU A 282 6.01 20.20 15.78
N ALA A 283 5.28 20.26 16.90
CA ALA A 283 3.98 19.61 17.06
C ALA A 283 2.79 20.46 16.56
N ALA A 284 3.06 21.62 15.95
CA ALA A 284 2.04 22.53 15.41
C ALA A 284 1.15 21.91 14.32
N ASP A 285 -0.05 22.51 14.15
CA ASP A 285 -1.11 22.17 13.19
C ASP A 285 -0.62 21.40 11.95
N LEU A 286 -1.15 20.20 11.75
CA LEU A 286 -0.81 19.41 10.58
C LEU A 286 -1.45 20.04 9.34
N LEU A 287 -0.70 20.10 8.23
CA LEU A 287 -1.22 20.58 6.94
C LEU A 287 -2.53 19.88 6.53
N VAL A 288 -2.69 18.61 6.94
CA VAL A 288 -3.87 17.80 6.63
C VAL A 288 -5.13 18.23 7.40
N ASP A 289 -5.00 18.92 8.54
CA ASP A 289 -6.14 19.30 9.37
C ASP A 289 -7.01 20.38 8.71
N ARG A 290 -6.42 21.15 7.79
CA ARG A 290 -7.10 22.24 7.07
C ARG A 290 -7.50 21.87 5.64
N LEU A 291 -7.41 20.58 5.29
CA LEU A 291 -7.90 20.08 4.00
C LEU A 291 -9.43 19.99 3.99
N PRO A 292 -10.07 19.97 2.80
CA PRO A 292 -11.51 19.79 2.69
C PRO A 292 -11.99 18.46 3.29
N ALA A 293 -13.20 18.43 3.85
CA ALA A 293 -13.81 17.20 4.39
C ALA A 293 -13.88 16.06 3.36
N ARG A 294 -14.06 16.39 2.08
CA ARG A 294 -14.12 15.45 0.93
C ARG A 294 -12.75 14.97 0.43
N THR A 295 -11.67 15.21 1.17
CA THR A 295 -10.36 14.62 0.87
C THR A 295 -10.41 13.09 1.05
N LEU A 296 -10.19 12.35 -0.02
CA LEU A 296 -10.17 10.89 -0.05
C LEU A 296 -8.90 10.30 0.57
N LEU A 297 -7.75 10.95 0.37
CA LEU A 297 -6.45 10.54 0.90
C LEU A 297 -5.65 11.78 1.24
N ALA A 298 -4.99 11.81 2.39
CA ALA A 298 -4.06 12.86 2.77
C ALA A 298 -2.83 12.25 3.43
N TRP A 299 -1.64 12.66 3.03
CA TRP A 299 -0.39 12.19 3.62
C TRP A 299 0.53 13.35 3.93
N SER A 300 0.70 13.64 5.22
CA SER A 300 1.68 14.60 5.74
C SER A 300 3.00 13.88 6.03
N LEU A 301 4.11 14.44 5.53
CA LEU A 301 5.45 13.89 5.69
C LEU A 301 6.50 15.01 5.76
N ARG A 302 7.74 14.67 6.17
CA ARG A 302 8.90 15.57 6.12
C ARG A 302 9.82 15.24 4.96
N VAL A 303 10.11 16.23 4.13
CA VAL A 303 11.01 16.14 2.97
C VAL A 303 12.38 16.72 3.32
N ASP A 304 13.43 15.95 3.05
CA ASP A 304 14.80 16.45 2.99
C ASP A 304 15.10 16.90 1.55
N TYR A 305 15.10 18.22 1.33
CA TYR A 305 15.33 18.78 0.00
C TYR A 305 16.75 18.57 -0.52
N ALA A 306 17.75 18.38 0.35
CA ALA A 306 19.11 18.07 -0.07
C ALA A 306 19.20 16.63 -0.61
N GLU A 307 18.53 15.69 0.06
CA GLU A 307 18.39 14.31 -0.42
C GLU A 307 17.58 14.26 -1.75
N LEU A 308 16.50 15.04 -1.85
CA LEU A 308 15.71 15.15 -3.07
C LEU A 308 16.56 15.71 -4.23
N GLY A 309 17.33 16.78 -3.99
CA GLY A 309 18.24 17.35 -4.96
C GLY A 309 19.27 16.35 -5.47
N SER A 310 19.87 15.57 -4.57
CA SER A 310 20.82 14.49 -4.89
C SER A 310 20.18 13.38 -5.73
N SER A 311 18.90 13.09 -5.48
CA SER A 311 18.13 12.10 -6.23
C SER A 311 17.87 12.56 -7.67
N VAL A 312 17.59 13.85 -7.86
CA VAL A 312 17.44 14.44 -9.21
C VAL A 312 18.77 14.41 -9.97
N ASP A 313 19.91 14.58 -9.31
CA ASP A 313 21.24 14.50 -9.93
C ASP A 313 21.59 13.09 -10.42
N ALA A 314 21.04 12.07 -9.78
CA ALA A 314 21.22 10.67 -10.17
C ALA A 314 20.40 10.27 -11.40
N LEU A 315 19.42 11.08 -11.82
CA LEU A 315 18.63 10.81 -13.02
C LEU A 315 19.50 10.88 -14.29
N PRO A 316 19.11 10.19 -15.39
CA PRO A 316 19.82 10.28 -16.67
C PRO A 316 20.01 11.73 -17.11
N GLU A 317 21.13 12.06 -17.75
CA GLU A 317 21.46 13.44 -18.16
C GLU A 317 20.40 14.09 -19.05
N ARG A 318 19.65 13.26 -19.78
CA ARG A 318 18.59 13.66 -20.71
C ARG A 318 17.24 13.89 -20.03
N HIS A 319 17.14 13.57 -18.73
CA HIS A 319 15.89 13.67 -17.99
C HIS A 319 15.53 15.13 -17.73
N LEU A 320 14.27 15.51 -18.00
CA LEU A 320 13.80 16.91 -17.94
C LEU A 320 14.09 17.56 -16.58
N LEU A 321 13.76 16.88 -15.48
CA LEU A 321 13.99 17.40 -14.12
C LEU A 321 15.46 17.75 -13.86
N ARG A 322 16.40 16.94 -14.36
CA ARG A 322 17.84 17.20 -14.20
C ARG A 322 18.29 18.37 -15.06
N ILE A 323 17.73 18.52 -16.26
CA ILE A 323 18.01 19.67 -17.14
C ILE A 323 17.49 20.96 -16.48
N VAL A 324 16.24 20.98 -16.03
CA VAL A 324 15.62 22.12 -15.34
C VAL A 324 16.42 22.49 -14.09
N LYS A 325 16.79 21.50 -13.27
CA LYS A 325 17.66 21.70 -12.10
C LYS A 325 18.97 22.41 -12.49
N LYS A 326 19.71 21.87 -13.45
CA LYS A 326 20.99 22.47 -13.91
C LYS A 326 20.84 23.90 -14.47
N VAL A 327 19.73 24.19 -15.15
CA VAL A 327 19.45 25.54 -15.68
C VAL A 327 19.27 26.54 -14.52
N HIS A 328 18.55 26.15 -13.46
CA HIS A 328 18.20 27.04 -12.36
C HIS A 328 19.18 27.04 -11.19
N GLU A 329 20.07 26.06 -11.10
CA GLU A 329 21.19 26.10 -10.16
C GLU A 329 22.10 27.31 -10.43
N ARG A 330 22.30 27.67 -11.70
CA ARG A 330 23.14 28.81 -12.08
C ARG A 330 22.59 30.16 -11.63
N SER A 331 21.26 30.29 -11.51
CA SER A 331 20.62 31.51 -11.00
C SER A 331 20.48 31.54 -9.48
N GLY A 332 20.85 30.45 -8.78
CA GLY A 332 20.64 30.27 -7.35
C GLY A 332 19.16 30.15 -6.93
N ALA A 333 18.22 30.08 -7.88
CA ALA A 333 16.78 30.08 -7.60
C ALA A 333 16.35 28.86 -6.78
N ILE A 334 16.89 27.67 -7.10
CA ILE A 334 16.60 26.43 -6.37
C ILE A 334 17.08 26.52 -4.92
N GLU A 335 18.26 27.12 -4.68
CA GLU A 335 18.81 27.27 -3.34
C GLU A 335 17.99 28.25 -2.51
N ARG A 336 17.61 29.39 -3.09
CA ARG A 336 16.75 30.38 -2.41
C ARG A 336 15.37 29.82 -2.12
N LEU A 337 14.76 29.12 -3.09
CA LEU A 337 13.49 28.44 -2.87
C LEU A 337 13.63 27.41 -1.74
N THR A 338 14.62 26.52 -1.79
CA THR A 338 14.82 25.48 -0.76
C THR A 338 15.00 26.08 0.64
N ARG A 339 15.67 27.25 0.75
CA ARG A 339 15.79 27.97 2.03
C ARG A 339 14.47 28.58 2.52
N ALA A 340 13.59 28.97 1.60
CA ALA A 340 12.27 29.52 1.87
C ALA A 340 11.21 28.43 2.20
N LEU A 341 11.42 27.18 1.78
CA LEU A 341 10.56 26.04 2.11
C LEU A 341 10.85 25.51 3.54
N ASP A 342 9.79 25.10 4.23
CA ASP A 342 9.90 24.21 5.39
C ASP A 342 9.87 22.74 4.92
N THR A 343 10.37 21.83 5.75
CA THR A 343 10.42 20.39 5.50
C THR A 343 9.03 19.74 5.46
N ARG A 344 8.01 20.37 6.02
CA ARG A 344 6.65 19.80 6.11
C ARG A 344 5.93 19.90 4.77
N VAL A 345 5.51 18.75 4.28
CA VAL A 345 4.81 18.59 3.01
C VAL A 345 3.60 17.70 3.22
N ALA A 346 2.48 18.00 2.57
CA ALA A 346 1.34 17.10 2.49
C ALA A 346 0.93 16.84 1.05
N VAL A 347 0.56 15.60 0.75
CA VAL A 347 -0.09 15.20 -0.50
C VAL A 347 -1.55 14.94 -0.20
N ALA A 348 -2.47 15.51 -1.00
CA ALA A 348 -3.90 15.36 -0.79
C ALA A 348 -4.62 14.96 -2.09
N LEU A 349 -5.41 13.90 -2.04
CA LEU A 349 -6.31 13.45 -3.08
C LEU A 349 -7.73 13.88 -2.73
N GLY A 350 -8.35 14.68 -3.58
CA GLY A 350 -9.76 15.03 -3.51
C GLY A 350 -10.51 14.61 -4.76
N VAL A 351 -11.74 15.12 -4.87
CA VAL A 351 -12.59 14.94 -6.04
C VAL A 351 -12.99 16.29 -6.62
N VAL A 352 -13.09 16.34 -7.94
CA VAL A 352 -13.63 17.49 -8.65
C VAL A 352 -14.75 16.99 -9.56
N ASP A 353 -15.81 17.78 -9.67
CA ASP A 353 -16.90 17.44 -10.56
C ASP A 353 -16.39 17.44 -12.00
N ALA A 354 -16.85 16.49 -12.81
CA ALA A 354 -16.54 16.49 -14.23
C ALA A 354 -17.08 17.78 -14.88
N PRO A 355 -16.35 18.39 -15.84
CA PRO A 355 -16.88 19.53 -16.57
C PRO A 355 -18.21 19.13 -17.25
N PRO A 356 -19.16 20.06 -17.37
CA PRO A 356 -20.42 19.79 -18.06
C PRO A 356 -20.12 19.40 -19.51
N GLY A 357 -20.39 18.14 -19.86
CA GLY A 357 -20.23 17.59 -21.20
C GLY A 357 -21.49 16.86 -21.67
N ASP A 358 -21.44 16.30 -22.89
CA ASP A 358 -22.58 15.63 -23.52
C ASP A 358 -23.08 14.39 -22.75
N ALA A 359 -22.23 13.81 -21.89
CA ALA A 359 -22.59 12.73 -20.99
C ALA A 359 -22.12 13.05 -19.56
N PRO A 360 -22.99 12.93 -18.54
CA PRO A 360 -22.59 13.18 -17.16
C PRO A 360 -21.65 12.05 -16.70
N ALA A 361 -20.40 12.39 -16.42
CA ALA A 361 -19.39 11.48 -15.89
C ALA A 361 -19.31 11.58 -14.35
N PRO A 362 -18.84 10.53 -13.67
CA PRO A 362 -18.51 10.61 -12.25
C PRO A 362 -17.44 11.68 -11.96
N PRO A 363 -17.35 12.19 -10.73
CA PRO A 363 -16.28 13.10 -10.32
C PRO A 363 -14.88 12.51 -10.57
N THR A 364 -13.94 13.33 -11.00
CA THR A 364 -12.56 12.89 -11.26
C THR A 364 -11.69 13.09 -10.02
N PRO A 365 -10.75 12.16 -9.73
CA PRO A 365 -9.77 12.35 -8.67
C PRO A 365 -8.79 13.48 -9.03
N ALA A 366 -8.52 14.37 -8.07
CA ALA A 366 -7.55 15.46 -8.21
C ALA A 366 -6.52 15.44 -7.07
N VAL A 367 -5.24 15.61 -7.40
CA VAL A 367 -4.13 15.58 -6.44
C VAL A 367 -3.63 16.99 -6.17
N ALA A 368 -3.26 17.27 -4.93
CA ALA A 368 -2.56 18.48 -4.54
C ALA A 368 -1.32 18.17 -3.69
N LEU A 369 -0.31 19.03 -3.80
CA LEU A 369 0.88 19.10 -2.98
C LEU A 369 0.83 20.40 -2.18
N LEU A 370 0.93 20.30 -0.86
CA LEU A 370 0.98 21.42 0.07
C LEU A 370 2.37 21.45 0.69
N VAL A 371 3.05 22.59 0.63
CA VAL A 371 4.40 22.77 1.17
C VAL A 371 4.38 23.92 2.15
N SER A 372 4.74 23.65 3.41
CA SER A 372 4.90 24.71 4.42
C SER A 372 6.06 25.63 4.05
N LEU A 373 5.92 26.93 4.35
CA LEU A 373 6.86 27.97 3.96
C LEU A 373 7.42 28.66 5.21
N ARG A 374 8.73 28.93 5.18
CA ARG A 374 9.41 29.80 6.16
C ARG A 374 9.36 31.26 5.72
N ASP A 375 9.45 31.49 4.42
CA ASP A 375 9.35 32.81 3.80
C ASP A 375 8.39 32.75 2.59
N PRO A 376 7.10 33.06 2.78
CA PRO A 376 6.09 32.93 1.73
C PRO A 376 6.37 33.81 0.50
N ARG A 377 6.93 35.01 0.70
CA ARG A 377 7.17 35.96 -0.39
C ARG A 377 8.31 35.48 -1.28
N VAL A 378 9.43 35.08 -0.67
CA VAL A 378 10.56 34.53 -1.43
C VAL A 378 10.16 33.24 -2.13
N ALA A 379 9.39 32.37 -1.46
CA ALA A 379 8.90 31.14 -2.08
C ALA A 379 8.01 31.42 -3.29
N GLU A 380 7.10 32.39 -3.21
CA GLU A 380 6.21 32.79 -4.31
C GLU A 380 7.00 33.28 -5.53
N ASP A 381 7.94 34.21 -5.32
CA ASP A 381 8.73 34.82 -6.40
C ASP A 381 9.63 33.78 -7.11
N GLU A 382 10.32 32.94 -6.34
CA GLU A 382 11.20 31.91 -6.88
C GLU A 382 10.40 30.78 -7.55
N TRP A 383 9.28 30.35 -6.95
CA TRP A 383 8.41 29.35 -7.56
C TRP A 383 7.83 29.82 -8.88
N ARG A 384 7.31 31.07 -8.94
CA ARG A 384 6.80 31.66 -10.18
C ARG A 384 7.85 31.66 -11.29
N THR A 385 9.08 32.07 -10.95
CA THR A 385 10.22 32.06 -11.87
C THR A 385 10.52 30.65 -12.41
N LEU A 386 10.59 29.66 -11.52
CA LEU A 386 10.84 28.26 -11.90
C LEU A 386 9.68 27.69 -12.74
N PHE A 387 8.44 28.01 -12.38
CA PHE A 387 7.25 27.55 -13.08
C PHE A 387 7.22 28.06 -14.52
N HIS A 388 7.37 29.38 -14.71
CA HIS A 388 7.36 30.01 -16.04
C HIS A 388 8.51 29.49 -16.92
N ALA A 389 9.71 29.36 -16.34
CA ALA A 389 10.86 28.83 -17.06
C ALA A 389 10.69 27.35 -17.44
N THR A 390 10.10 26.53 -16.57
CA THR A 390 9.81 25.12 -16.87
C THR A 390 8.84 24.98 -18.05
N ILE A 391 7.78 25.80 -18.06
CA ILE A 391 6.84 25.86 -19.19
C ILE A 391 7.54 26.34 -20.46
N GLY A 392 8.43 27.35 -20.37
CA GLY A 392 9.24 27.81 -21.49
C GLY A 392 10.15 26.72 -22.07
N VAL A 393 10.83 25.95 -21.22
CA VAL A 393 11.66 24.81 -21.64
C VAL A 393 10.80 23.72 -22.28
N TYR A 394 9.63 23.42 -21.71
CA TYR A 394 8.69 22.47 -22.33
C TYR A 394 8.28 22.92 -23.73
N LYS A 395 7.87 24.18 -23.90
CA LYS A 395 7.51 24.77 -25.21
C LYS A 395 8.68 24.67 -26.19
N LEU A 396 9.92 24.88 -25.75
CA LEU A 396 11.10 24.75 -26.61
C LEU A 396 11.39 23.29 -27.00
N LEU A 397 11.21 22.35 -26.08
CA LEU A 397 11.39 20.92 -26.35
C LEU A 397 10.29 20.36 -27.25
N SER A 398 9.06 20.85 -27.13
CA SER A 398 7.94 20.44 -27.99
C SER A 398 8.13 20.86 -29.45
N LEU A 399 8.88 21.95 -29.73
CA LEU A 399 9.26 22.35 -31.10
C LEU A 399 10.04 21.27 -31.86
N ARG A 400 10.70 20.33 -31.16
CA ARG A 400 11.45 19.25 -31.78
C ARG A 400 10.58 18.04 -32.17
N ARG A 401 9.31 18.00 -31.75
CA ARG A 401 8.40 16.90 -32.07
C ARG A 401 7.66 17.19 -33.37
N PRO A 402 7.62 16.25 -34.33
CA PRO A 402 6.74 16.37 -35.49
C PRO A 402 5.28 16.20 -35.06
N GLY A 403 4.40 17.16 -35.38
CA GLY A 403 2.96 17.10 -35.08
C GLY A 403 2.32 18.47 -34.82
N PRO A 404 0.98 18.53 -34.70
CA PRO A 404 0.27 19.74 -34.28
C PRO A 404 0.76 20.19 -32.90
N ARG A 405 1.00 21.49 -32.77
CA ARG A 405 1.51 22.10 -31.54
C ARG A 405 0.33 22.44 -30.64
N GLU A 406 0.38 21.97 -29.41
CA GLU A 406 -0.57 22.36 -28.39
C GLU A 406 0.00 23.57 -27.65
N ASP A 407 -0.74 24.67 -27.69
CA ASP A 407 -0.35 25.84 -26.93
C ASP A 407 -0.73 25.65 -25.46
N LEU A 408 0.28 25.39 -24.63
CA LEU A 408 0.13 25.46 -23.18
C LEU A 408 -0.03 26.93 -22.78
N SER A 409 -1.27 27.38 -22.59
CA SER A 409 -1.54 28.73 -22.12
C SER A 409 -1.34 28.83 -20.60
N LEU A 410 -0.70 29.91 -20.18
CA LEU A 410 -0.66 30.33 -18.78
C LEU A 410 -1.83 31.28 -18.55
N SER A 411 -2.66 31.00 -17.55
CA SER A 411 -3.78 31.85 -17.14
C SER A 411 -3.70 32.15 -15.65
N THR A 412 -4.40 33.21 -15.23
CA THR A 412 -4.57 33.54 -13.82
C THR A 412 -5.97 33.17 -13.37
N LEU A 413 -6.09 32.80 -12.10
CA LEU A 413 -7.33 32.42 -11.46
C LEU A 413 -7.49 33.19 -10.14
N VAL A 414 -8.61 33.89 -9.97
CA VAL A 414 -8.92 34.58 -8.72
C VAL A 414 -9.58 33.62 -7.73
N LEU A 415 -9.00 33.50 -6.54
CA LEU A 415 -9.44 32.66 -5.43
C LEU A 415 -9.74 33.53 -4.21
N GLY A 416 -10.91 34.17 -4.19
CA GLY A 416 -11.22 35.19 -3.20
C GLY A 416 -10.32 36.42 -3.37
N ASP A 417 -9.44 36.67 -2.40
CA ASP A 417 -8.44 37.74 -2.43
C ASP A 417 -7.05 37.28 -2.92
N ARG A 418 -6.88 36.00 -3.29
CA ARG A 418 -5.64 35.45 -3.84
C ARG A 418 -5.70 35.35 -5.35
N VAL A 419 -4.53 35.49 -5.98
CA VAL A 419 -4.35 35.23 -7.41
C VAL A 419 -3.52 33.97 -7.55
N ALA A 420 -4.12 32.92 -8.11
CA ALA A 420 -3.46 31.69 -8.50
C ALA A 420 -3.01 31.79 -9.97
N GLU A 421 -2.02 30.99 -10.33
CA GLU A 421 -1.63 30.77 -11.73
C GLU A 421 -1.95 29.33 -12.14
N GLN A 422 -2.28 29.13 -13.42
CA GLN A 422 -2.67 27.85 -13.96
C GLN A 422 -2.07 27.63 -15.34
N VAL A 423 -1.72 26.37 -15.65
CA VAL A 423 -1.44 25.88 -17.00
C VAL A 423 -2.47 24.81 -17.34
N ASP A 424 -3.03 24.90 -18.55
CA ASP A 424 -3.96 23.90 -19.09
C ASP A 424 -3.24 22.84 -19.93
N PHE A 425 -3.25 21.59 -19.45
CA PHE A 425 -2.71 20.41 -20.12
C PHE A 425 -3.80 19.58 -20.82
N SER A 426 -5.06 19.98 -20.74
CA SER A 426 -6.19 19.28 -21.34
C SER A 426 -6.06 19.08 -22.86
N PRO A 427 -5.52 20.03 -23.64
CA PRO A 427 -5.24 19.78 -25.06
C PRO A 427 -4.28 18.61 -25.27
N VAL A 428 -3.18 18.59 -24.50
CA VAL A 428 -2.14 17.54 -24.54
C VAL A 428 -2.70 16.16 -24.22
N LEU A 429 -3.57 16.10 -23.22
CA LEU A 429 -4.22 14.85 -22.85
C LEU A 429 -5.14 14.36 -23.98
N ARG A 430 -5.92 15.25 -24.59
CA ARG A 430 -6.84 14.93 -25.67
C ARG A 430 -6.15 14.47 -26.95
N ALA A 431 -5.01 15.06 -27.34
CA ALA A 431 -4.30 14.54 -28.51
C ALA A 431 -3.61 13.20 -28.25
N ALA A 432 -3.18 12.93 -27.01
CA ALA A 432 -2.52 11.68 -26.66
C ALA A 432 -3.50 10.50 -26.53
N LEU A 433 -4.68 10.74 -25.93
CA LEU A 433 -5.63 9.68 -25.58
C LEU A 433 -6.88 9.65 -26.48
N GLY A 434 -7.14 10.70 -27.26
CA GLY A 434 -8.41 10.90 -27.95
C GLY A 434 -9.51 11.42 -27.02
N PRO A 435 -10.77 11.51 -27.50
CA PRO A 435 -11.91 11.81 -26.64
C PRO A 435 -12.06 10.69 -25.61
N GLY A 436 -12.12 11.05 -24.33
CA GLY A 436 -12.14 10.07 -23.24
C GLY A 436 -12.72 10.66 -21.96
N PRO A 437 -12.85 9.85 -20.91
CA PRO A 437 -13.46 10.28 -19.66
C PRO A 437 -12.69 11.38 -18.88
N LEU A 438 -11.44 11.63 -19.26
CA LEU A 438 -10.57 12.61 -18.63
C LEU A 438 -10.37 13.78 -19.59
N ASP A 439 -11.29 14.75 -19.53
CA ASP A 439 -11.29 15.89 -20.46
C ASP A 439 -10.54 17.11 -19.94
N ALA A 440 -10.22 17.15 -18.64
CA ALA A 440 -9.57 18.28 -18.00
C ALA A 440 -8.34 17.84 -17.18
N LEU A 441 -7.19 18.46 -17.46
CA LEU A 441 -5.98 18.35 -16.65
C LEU A 441 -5.35 19.74 -16.54
N HIS A 442 -5.22 20.24 -15.32
CA HIS A 442 -4.64 21.53 -15.05
C HIS A 442 -3.42 21.37 -14.13
N MET A 443 -2.49 22.32 -14.16
CA MET A 443 -1.54 22.50 -13.07
C MET A 443 -1.75 23.91 -12.54
N SER A 444 -2.36 24.01 -11.36
CA SER A 444 -2.68 25.29 -10.71
C SER A 444 -1.86 25.43 -9.43
N TRP A 445 -1.43 26.64 -9.09
CA TRP A 445 -0.73 26.87 -7.83
C TRP A 445 -1.07 28.23 -7.21
N VAL A 446 -0.95 28.33 -5.89
CA VAL A 446 -1.13 29.56 -5.10
C VAL A 446 -0.30 29.49 -3.82
N VAL A 447 0.13 30.63 -3.31
CA VAL A 447 0.61 30.76 -1.91
C VAL A 447 -0.55 31.29 -1.06
N ASP A 448 -1.00 30.49 -0.10
CA ASP A 448 -2.05 30.84 0.85
C ASP A 448 -1.48 30.86 2.27
N ASP A 449 -1.19 32.07 2.74
CA ASP A 449 -0.50 32.38 3.99
C ASP A 449 0.91 31.77 4.04
N ASP A 450 1.08 30.71 4.80
CA ASP A 450 2.34 30.02 5.05
C ASP A 450 2.49 28.73 4.23
N VAL A 451 1.63 28.50 3.23
CA VAL A 451 1.63 27.27 2.45
C VAL A 451 1.59 27.54 0.95
N LEU A 452 2.53 26.93 0.21
CA LEU A 452 2.47 26.80 -1.24
C LEU A 452 1.61 25.59 -1.58
N ILE A 453 0.53 25.80 -2.32
CA ILE A 453 -0.39 24.75 -2.75
C ILE A 453 -0.27 24.59 -4.27
N LEU A 454 0.00 23.37 -4.73
CA LEU A 454 -0.01 23.00 -6.14
C LEU A 454 -1.08 21.93 -6.34
N ALA A 455 -1.93 22.06 -7.34
CA ALA A 455 -3.02 21.12 -7.59
C ALA A 455 -3.11 20.72 -9.07
N SER A 456 -3.51 19.49 -9.32
CA SER A 456 -3.78 18.95 -10.67
C SER A 456 -5.13 19.41 -11.24
N HIS A 457 -5.89 20.21 -10.48
CA HIS A 457 -7.15 20.79 -10.91
C HIS A 457 -7.43 22.10 -10.16
N SER A 458 -7.98 23.09 -10.86
CA SER A 458 -8.30 24.39 -10.28
C SER A 458 -9.42 24.32 -9.24
N ASP A 459 -10.49 23.55 -9.49
CA ASP A 459 -11.54 23.33 -8.49
C ASP A 459 -11.01 22.69 -7.20
N TRP A 460 -10.03 21.79 -7.30
CA TRP A 460 -9.42 21.21 -6.11
C TRP A 460 -8.62 22.25 -5.34
N LEU A 461 -7.89 23.12 -6.04
CA LEU A 461 -7.24 24.28 -5.43
C LEU A 461 -8.24 25.20 -4.72
N ARG A 462 -9.40 25.51 -5.36
CA ARG A 462 -10.46 26.33 -4.75
C ARG A 462 -10.99 25.72 -3.46
N GLN A 463 -11.26 24.41 -3.48
CA GLN A 463 -11.76 23.68 -2.32
C GLN A 463 -10.76 23.71 -1.16
N ILE A 464 -9.47 23.46 -1.43
CA ILE A 464 -8.41 23.51 -0.41
C ILE A 464 -8.31 24.90 0.23
N VAL A 465 -8.23 25.96 -0.59
CA VAL A 465 -8.16 27.34 -0.07
C VAL A 465 -9.40 27.69 0.75
N SER A 466 -10.58 27.26 0.32
CA SER A 466 -11.83 27.47 1.07
C SER A 466 -11.84 26.76 2.43
N ALA A 467 -11.40 25.50 2.48
CA ALA A 467 -11.32 24.75 3.73
C ALA A 467 -10.29 25.35 4.70
N ARG A 468 -9.13 25.80 4.19
CA ARG A 468 -8.10 26.48 5.00
C ARG A 468 -8.61 27.76 5.64
N ARG A 469 -9.49 28.48 4.95
CA ARG A 469 -10.12 29.72 5.41
C ARG A 469 -11.39 29.51 6.23
N GLN A 470 -11.70 28.26 6.58
CA GLN A 470 -12.89 27.89 7.36
C GLN A 470 -14.21 28.28 6.69
N SER A 471 -14.22 28.46 5.36
CA SER A 471 -15.44 28.72 4.58
C SER A 471 -16.07 27.43 4.03
N ALA A 472 -15.45 26.28 4.30
CA ALA A 472 -15.95 24.94 3.96
C ALA A 472 -15.58 23.95 5.09
N GLY A 473 -16.29 22.81 5.14
CA GLY A 473 -16.01 21.75 6.13
C GLY A 473 -14.61 21.15 5.98
N ARG A 474 -13.95 20.84 7.09
CA ARG A 474 -12.56 20.37 7.11
C ARG A 474 -12.47 18.86 7.35
N LEU A 475 -11.38 18.27 6.86
CA LEU A 475 -11.02 16.88 7.07
C LEU A 475 -10.87 16.56 8.56
N ALA A 476 -10.29 17.49 9.32
CA ALA A 476 -10.16 17.39 10.78
C ALA A 476 -11.48 17.07 11.48
N ASP A 477 -12.54 17.80 11.13
CA ASP A 477 -13.85 17.72 11.76
C ASP A 477 -14.53 16.38 11.45
N SER A 478 -14.26 15.82 10.25
CA SER A 478 -14.80 14.51 9.84
C SER A 478 -14.06 13.31 10.45
N LEU A 479 -12.89 13.52 11.05
CA LEU A 479 -12.02 12.47 11.57
C LEU A 479 -11.93 12.45 13.10
N GLU A 480 -12.64 13.34 13.80
CA GLU A 480 -12.51 13.48 15.25
C GLU A 480 -12.65 12.15 16.01
N ALA A 481 -13.57 11.29 15.57
CA ALA A 481 -13.81 9.96 16.17
C ALA A 481 -12.70 8.92 15.90
N VAL A 482 -11.88 9.11 14.86
CA VAL A 482 -10.86 8.15 14.37
C VAL A 482 -9.44 8.68 14.61
N ARG A 483 -9.31 9.89 15.19
CA ARG A 483 -8.01 10.51 15.45
C ARG A 483 -7.21 9.71 16.49
N PRO A 484 -5.90 9.49 16.26
CA PRO A 484 -5.04 8.84 17.23
C PRO A 484 -5.00 9.66 18.52
N THR A 485 -5.27 9.00 19.65
CA THR A 485 -5.46 9.61 20.96
C THR A 485 -4.19 10.29 21.48
N GLU A 486 -3.01 9.74 21.18
CA GLU A 486 -1.74 10.20 21.77
C GLU A 486 -0.55 9.95 20.84
N THR A 487 -0.10 10.98 20.13
CA THR A 487 1.23 11.00 19.48
C THR A 487 1.83 12.39 19.69
N ALA A 488 2.71 12.52 20.67
CA ALA A 488 3.54 13.71 20.78
C ALA A 488 4.54 13.71 19.62
N GLY A 489 4.60 14.79 18.85
CA GLY A 489 5.60 14.92 17.77
C GLY A 489 5.35 13.99 16.59
N ARG A 490 4.18 14.14 15.94
CA ARG A 490 3.81 13.36 14.74
C ARG A 490 4.80 13.66 13.60
N GLU A 491 5.58 12.66 13.19
CA GLU A 491 6.52 12.80 12.07
C GLU A 491 5.81 12.65 10.71
N SER A 492 4.82 11.76 10.66
CA SER A 492 4.05 11.41 9.46
C SER A 492 2.62 11.07 9.86
N VAL A 493 1.66 11.55 9.08
CA VAL A 493 0.24 11.22 9.25
C VAL A 493 -0.35 10.90 7.88
N LEU A 494 -0.92 9.71 7.75
CA LEU A 494 -1.68 9.28 6.59
C LEU A 494 -3.13 9.12 6.98
N ILE A 495 -4.02 9.76 6.24
CA ILE A 495 -5.46 9.64 6.36
C ILE A 495 -5.97 9.11 5.03
N ALA A 496 -6.81 8.09 5.05
CA ALA A 496 -7.55 7.62 3.89
C ALA A 496 -9.03 7.47 4.25
N GLN A 497 -9.89 7.61 3.25
CA GLN A 497 -11.32 7.33 3.36
C GLN A 497 -11.68 6.23 2.35
N PRO A 498 -11.35 4.95 2.64
CA PRO A 498 -11.55 3.87 1.66
C PRO A 498 -13.01 3.67 1.27
N GLY A 499 -13.96 3.90 2.17
CA GLY A 499 -15.40 3.81 1.88
C GLY A 499 -15.78 4.74 0.73
N PRO A 500 -15.57 6.06 0.88
CA PRO A 500 -15.73 7.01 -0.22
C PRO A 500 -14.90 6.72 -1.47
N MET A 501 -13.68 6.18 -1.33
CA MET A 501 -12.89 5.76 -2.51
C MET A 501 -13.55 4.59 -3.24
N GLY A 502 -14.16 3.65 -2.49
CA GLY A 502 -14.94 2.54 -3.02
C GLY A 502 -16.21 3.01 -3.72
N ASP A 503 -16.99 3.89 -3.08
CA ASP A 503 -18.20 4.47 -3.67
C ASP A 503 -17.88 5.21 -4.99
N LEU A 504 -16.77 5.96 -5.02
CA LEU A 504 -16.29 6.61 -6.24
C LEU A 504 -15.84 5.57 -7.30
N ALA A 505 -15.18 4.50 -6.86
CA ALA A 505 -14.71 3.46 -7.76
C ALA A 505 -15.88 2.72 -8.42
N ASP A 506 -16.95 2.43 -7.67
CA ASP A 506 -18.17 1.82 -8.19
C ASP A 506 -18.83 2.71 -9.25
N ALA A 507 -18.94 4.02 -8.98
CA ALA A 507 -19.48 4.98 -9.95
C ALA A 507 -18.66 5.00 -11.25
N TRP A 508 -17.33 4.93 -11.15
CA TRP A 508 -16.45 4.84 -12.33
C TRP A 508 -16.56 3.50 -13.06
N LEU A 509 -16.65 2.37 -12.34
CA LEU A 509 -16.82 1.05 -12.95
C LEU A 509 -18.15 0.95 -13.71
N GLU A 510 -19.24 1.48 -13.14
CA GLU A 510 -20.54 1.56 -13.80
C GLU A 510 -20.50 2.45 -15.05
N PHE A 511 -19.86 3.62 -14.95
CA PHE A 511 -19.67 4.52 -16.09
C PHE A 511 -18.84 3.85 -17.21
N LEU A 512 -17.73 3.18 -16.87
CA LEU A 512 -16.91 2.47 -17.86
C LEU A 512 -17.67 1.30 -18.48
N ALA A 513 -18.41 0.52 -17.69
CA ALA A 513 -19.24 -0.58 -18.21
C ALA A 513 -20.28 -0.11 -19.23
N SER A 514 -20.90 1.04 -18.97
CA SER A 514 -21.95 1.59 -19.84
C SER A 514 -21.41 2.32 -21.07
N ARG A 515 -20.29 3.05 -20.96
CA ARG A 515 -19.79 3.94 -22.03
C ARG A 515 -18.55 3.43 -22.75
N PHE A 516 -17.67 2.72 -22.05
CA PHE A 516 -16.38 2.26 -22.54
C PHE A 516 -16.12 0.79 -22.13
N PRO A 517 -16.99 -0.18 -22.47
CA PRO A 517 -16.89 -1.55 -21.96
C PRO A 517 -15.55 -2.23 -22.31
N MET A 518 -14.94 -1.85 -23.43
CA MET A 518 -13.60 -2.32 -23.81
C MET A 518 -12.51 -1.93 -22.80
N ALA A 519 -12.67 -0.82 -22.08
CA ALA A 519 -11.72 -0.39 -21.06
C ALA A 519 -11.78 -1.27 -19.81
N LEU A 520 -12.78 -2.15 -19.66
CA LEU A 520 -12.83 -3.14 -18.58
C LEU A 520 -11.92 -4.35 -18.84
N ASP A 521 -11.41 -4.51 -20.07
CA ASP A 521 -10.51 -5.60 -20.44
C ASP A 521 -9.05 -5.24 -20.12
N GLU A 522 -8.35 -6.15 -19.43
CA GLU A 522 -6.92 -6.03 -19.14
C GLU A 522 -6.09 -5.88 -20.42
N GLU A 523 -6.50 -6.53 -21.52
CA GLU A 523 -5.80 -6.46 -22.81
C GLU A 523 -5.84 -5.04 -23.40
N TRP A 524 -6.93 -4.30 -23.16
CA TRP A 524 -7.04 -2.92 -23.61
C TRP A 524 -5.95 -2.07 -22.95
N TRP A 525 -5.82 -2.10 -21.62
CA TRP A 525 -4.78 -1.36 -20.90
C TRP A 525 -3.36 -1.81 -21.24
N ARG A 526 -3.16 -3.10 -21.54
CA ARG A 526 -1.86 -3.63 -21.98
C ARG A 526 -1.34 -2.93 -23.24
N ARG A 527 -2.21 -2.49 -24.15
CA ARG A 527 -1.82 -1.79 -25.39
C ARG A 527 -1.39 -0.34 -25.14
N TYR A 528 -1.89 0.30 -24.08
CA TYR A 528 -1.61 1.70 -23.75
C TYR A 528 -0.42 1.89 -22.80
N GLN A 529 0.16 0.79 -22.29
CA GLN A 529 1.31 0.90 -21.39
C GLN A 529 2.62 1.13 -22.13
N PRO A 530 3.50 2.01 -21.59
CA PRO A 530 4.88 2.11 -22.06
C PRO A 530 5.54 0.73 -21.96
N ASP A 531 6.13 0.26 -23.06
CA ASP A 531 6.77 -1.06 -23.16
C ASP A 531 5.84 -2.27 -22.89
N GLY A 532 4.51 -2.13 -22.96
CA GLY A 532 3.51 -3.13 -22.51
C GLY A 532 3.67 -4.57 -23.04
N GLY A 533 4.30 -4.72 -24.21
CA GLY A 533 4.73 -6.02 -24.75
C GLY A 533 6.16 -6.45 -24.42
N ARG A 534 7.10 -5.53 -24.18
CA ARG A 534 8.56 -5.79 -24.15
C ARG A 534 9.20 -5.53 -22.78
N VAL A 535 8.55 -5.99 -21.72
CA VAL A 535 9.09 -5.79 -20.37
C VAL A 535 10.35 -6.63 -20.17
N ARG A 536 11.42 -5.98 -19.70
CA ARG A 536 12.68 -6.66 -19.35
C ARG A 536 12.63 -7.17 -17.92
N LEU A 537 12.77 -8.49 -17.73
CA LEU A 537 12.81 -9.09 -16.38
C LEU A 537 14.06 -8.70 -15.58
N GLY A 538 15.12 -8.25 -16.27
CA GLY A 538 16.41 -7.88 -15.68
C GLY A 538 17.24 -9.08 -15.23
N LEU A 539 17.09 -10.21 -15.92
CA LEU A 539 17.91 -11.40 -15.73
C LEU A 539 19.16 -11.34 -16.60
N GLN A 540 20.30 -11.74 -16.04
CA GLN A 540 21.52 -12.06 -16.79
C GLN A 540 21.67 -13.58 -16.76
N VAL A 541 21.52 -14.23 -17.91
CA VAL A 541 21.46 -15.69 -18.04
C VAL A 541 22.52 -16.21 -19.00
N ILE A 542 23.01 -17.42 -18.73
CA ILE A 542 23.79 -18.22 -19.68
C ILE A 542 22.88 -19.35 -20.17
N PRO A 543 22.61 -19.45 -21.48
CA PRO A 543 21.84 -20.56 -22.02
C PRO A 543 22.65 -21.85 -22.03
N ASP A 544 21.99 -22.95 -21.72
CA ASP A 544 22.47 -24.32 -21.91
C ASP A 544 21.51 -25.00 -22.90
N PRO A 545 21.80 -24.91 -24.23
CA PRO A 545 20.93 -25.42 -25.28
C PRO A 545 20.76 -26.93 -25.23
N GLU A 546 21.78 -27.67 -24.81
CA GLU A 546 21.78 -29.14 -24.77
C GLU A 546 20.76 -29.66 -23.75
N GLN A 547 20.66 -28.98 -22.60
CA GLN A 547 19.72 -29.33 -21.54
C GLN A 547 18.44 -28.49 -21.57
N SER A 548 18.28 -27.62 -22.57
CA SER A 548 17.14 -26.71 -22.72
C SER A 548 16.84 -25.96 -21.42
N ARG A 549 17.85 -25.29 -20.86
CA ARG A 549 17.75 -24.54 -19.58
C ARG A 549 18.54 -23.24 -19.60
N LEU A 550 18.29 -22.37 -18.62
CA LEU A 550 19.03 -21.11 -18.43
C LEU A 550 19.60 -21.04 -17.02
N SER A 551 20.91 -20.84 -16.90
CA SER A 551 21.57 -20.61 -15.62
C SER A 551 21.65 -19.11 -15.33
N VAL A 552 21.12 -18.69 -14.19
CA VAL A 552 21.08 -17.26 -13.80
C VAL A 552 22.43 -16.86 -13.22
N GLN A 553 23.13 -15.93 -13.89
CA GLN A 553 24.39 -15.37 -13.41
C GLN A 553 24.19 -14.16 -12.51
N GLY A 554 23.17 -13.36 -12.82
CA GLY A 554 22.93 -12.10 -12.13
C GLY A 554 21.52 -11.62 -12.31
N VAL A 555 21.07 -10.79 -11.36
CA VAL A 555 19.77 -10.12 -11.41
C VAL A 555 19.99 -8.64 -11.18
N VAL A 556 19.49 -7.83 -12.10
CA VAL A 556 19.64 -6.37 -12.06
C VAL A 556 18.86 -5.83 -10.84
N PRO A 557 19.50 -5.08 -9.93
CA PRO A 557 18.80 -4.52 -8.77
C PRO A 557 17.62 -3.64 -9.19
N GLY A 558 16.46 -3.86 -8.56
CA GLY A 558 15.22 -3.12 -8.85
C GLY A 558 14.47 -3.60 -10.10
N SER A 559 14.96 -4.60 -10.81
CA SER A 559 14.24 -5.21 -11.92
C SER A 559 13.08 -6.11 -11.42
N PRO A 560 12.12 -6.46 -12.30
CA PRO A 560 11.04 -7.40 -12.01
C PRO A 560 11.47 -8.69 -11.29
N ALA A 561 12.58 -9.31 -11.72
CA ALA A 561 13.07 -10.56 -11.15
C ALA A 561 13.82 -10.40 -9.81
N ALA A 562 14.14 -9.17 -9.39
CA ALA A 562 14.94 -8.92 -8.19
C ALA A 562 14.23 -9.41 -6.92
N GLY A 563 14.90 -10.27 -6.16
CA GLY A 563 14.38 -10.85 -4.91
C GLY A 563 13.51 -12.10 -5.09
N VAL A 564 13.04 -12.38 -6.31
CA VAL A 564 12.31 -13.62 -6.65
C VAL A 564 13.30 -14.67 -7.16
N ILE A 565 14.10 -14.27 -8.15
CA ILE A 565 15.15 -15.09 -8.76
C ILE A 565 16.50 -14.70 -8.14
N GLN A 566 17.37 -15.68 -7.96
CA GLN A 566 18.69 -15.52 -7.37
C GLN A 566 19.78 -15.96 -8.35
N PRO A 567 20.98 -15.37 -8.29
CA PRO A 567 22.16 -15.94 -8.93
C PRO A 567 22.35 -17.40 -8.52
N GLY A 568 22.64 -18.28 -9.48
CA GLY A 568 22.74 -19.73 -9.28
C GLY A 568 21.46 -20.52 -9.57
N ASP A 569 20.30 -19.85 -9.66
CA ASP A 569 19.05 -20.50 -10.08
C ASP A 569 19.16 -21.07 -11.50
N VAL A 570 18.49 -22.21 -11.73
CA VAL A 570 18.36 -22.81 -13.06
C VAL A 570 16.91 -22.71 -13.51
N ILE A 571 16.65 -21.94 -14.55
CA ILE A 571 15.32 -21.82 -15.14
C ILE A 571 15.15 -22.96 -16.16
N LEU A 572 14.18 -23.82 -15.90
CA LEU A 572 13.84 -24.99 -16.71
C LEU A 572 12.71 -24.72 -17.70
N GLY A 573 11.99 -23.60 -17.54
CA GLY A 573 10.83 -23.30 -18.36
C GLY A 573 10.03 -22.06 -17.93
N VAL A 574 8.92 -21.83 -18.62
CA VAL A 574 8.03 -20.67 -18.45
C VAL A 574 6.56 -21.10 -18.53
N SER A 575 5.67 -20.39 -17.84
CA SER A 575 4.22 -20.67 -17.79
C SER A 575 3.92 -22.12 -17.37
N ARG A 576 4.65 -22.62 -16.37
CA ARG A 576 4.56 -23.99 -15.82
C ARG A 576 4.88 -25.10 -16.83
N ARG A 577 5.51 -24.78 -17.96
CA ARG A 577 5.98 -25.75 -18.97
C ARG A 577 7.50 -25.65 -19.09
N ARG A 578 8.17 -26.79 -19.28
CA ARG A 578 9.61 -26.82 -19.60
C ARG A 578 9.86 -26.21 -20.98
N PHE A 579 11.05 -25.67 -21.20
CA PHE A 579 11.44 -25.21 -22.54
C PHE A 579 11.37 -26.35 -23.54
N ALA A 580 10.79 -26.09 -24.71
CA ALA A 580 10.55 -27.09 -25.73
C ALA A 580 11.66 -27.11 -26.80
N THR A 581 12.49 -26.07 -26.87
CA THR A 581 13.50 -25.86 -27.90
C THR A 581 14.87 -25.66 -27.29
N THR A 582 15.89 -25.76 -28.14
CA THR A 582 17.29 -25.43 -27.79
C THR A 582 17.53 -23.92 -27.68
N GLN A 583 16.50 -23.08 -27.84
CA GLN A 583 16.56 -21.62 -27.76
C GLN A 583 15.73 -21.08 -26.57
N PRO A 584 16.08 -21.45 -25.32
CA PRO A 584 15.29 -21.09 -24.14
C PRO A 584 15.19 -19.56 -23.90
N VAL A 585 16.14 -18.76 -24.39
CA VAL A 585 16.07 -17.29 -24.30
C VAL A 585 14.93 -16.74 -25.16
N GLU A 586 14.75 -17.24 -26.38
CA GLU A 586 13.67 -16.80 -27.27
C GLU A 586 12.31 -17.25 -26.75
N GLU A 587 12.23 -18.45 -26.17
CA GLU A 587 11.01 -18.93 -25.52
C GLU A 587 10.61 -18.05 -24.33
N ILE A 588 11.55 -17.65 -23.46
CA ILE A 588 11.25 -16.68 -22.40
C ILE A 588 10.76 -15.35 -23.00
N GLN A 589 11.45 -14.80 -23.99
CA GLN A 589 11.07 -13.51 -24.58
C GLN A 589 9.65 -13.57 -25.16
N ARG A 590 9.36 -14.60 -25.95
CA ARG A 590 8.04 -14.83 -26.53
C ARG A 590 6.96 -15.05 -25.46
N ALA A 591 7.30 -15.74 -24.39
CA ALA A 591 6.37 -15.97 -23.28
C ALA A 591 6.11 -14.72 -22.44
N VAL A 592 7.09 -13.81 -22.30
CA VAL A 592 6.89 -12.50 -21.66
C VAL A 592 6.02 -11.60 -22.54
N GLU A 593 6.24 -11.61 -23.85
CA GLU A 593 5.44 -10.85 -24.83
C GLU A 593 3.99 -11.34 -24.88
N ASN A 594 3.79 -12.66 -25.00
CA ASN A 594 2.48 -13.31 -25.12
C ASN A 594 1.97 -13.89 -23.80
N ARG A 595 2.36 -13.30 -22.67
CA ARG A 595 1.98 -13.79 -21.35
C ARG A 595 0.46 -13.80 -21.19
N PRO A 596 -0.11 -14.87 -20.59
CA PRO A 596 -1.55 -14.93 -20.33
C PRO A 596 -1.99 -13.80 -19.39
N ASN A 597 -1.22 -13.57 -18.31
CA ASN A 597 -1.48 -12.52 -17.32
C ASN A 597 -0.56 -11.33 -17.56
N ALA A 598 -1.09 -10.10 -17.65
CA ALA A 598 -0.26 -8.92 -17.91
C ALA A 598 0.67 -8.57 -16.74
N ARG A 599 0.28 -9.01 -15.53
CA ARG A 599 0.88 -8.64 -14.23
C ARG A 599 2.07 -9.50 -13.80
N TRP A 600 2.24 -10.70 -14.35
CA TRP A 600 3.35 -11.59 -13.95
C TRP A 600 3.71 -12.60 -15.02
N VAL A 601 4.87 -13.23 -14.82
CA VAL A 601 5.31 -14.40 -15.59
C VAL A 601 5.73 -15.49 -14.61
N ASP A 602 5.17 -16.68 -14.77
CA ASP A 602 5.55 -17.86 -13.98
C ASP A 602 6.78 -18.52 -14.61
N LEU A 603 7.86 -18.67 -13.86
CA LEU A 603 9.07 -19.39 -14.28
C LEU A 603 9.18 -20.72 -13.54
N LEU A 604 9.56 -21.79 -14.22
CA LEU A 604 9.88 -23.07 -13.57
C LEU A 604 11.36 -23.05 -13.20
N VAL A 605 11.66 -23.00 -11.90
CA VAL A 605 13.02 -22.75 -11.40
C VAL A 605 13.45 -23.88 -10.48
N GLU A 606 14.63 -24.43 -10.74
CA GLU A 606 15.34 -25.32 -9.84
C GLU A 606 16.28 -24.52 -8.95
N ARG A 607 16.14 -24.71 -7.63
CA ARG A 607 17.02 -24.18 -6.59
C ARG A 607 17.20 -25.26 -5.54
N ASP A 608 18.45 -25.55 -5.16
CA ASP A 608 18.78 -26.58 -4.16
C ASP A 608 18.14 -27.94 -4.47
N HIS A 609 18.18 -28.36 -5.75
CA HIS A 609 17.56 -29.58 -6.28
C HIS A 609 16.03 -29.67 -6.17
N ALA A 610 15.36 -28.60 -5.72
CA ALA A 610 13.92 -28.50 -5.69
C ALA A 610 13.43 -27.67 -6.88
N VAL A 611 12.58 -28.27 -7.72
CA VAL A 611 11.91 -27.56 -8.80
C VAL A 611 10.65 -26.90 -8.27
N ARG A 612 10.55 -25.58 -8.39
CA ARG A 612 9.38 -24.80 -7.97
C ARG A 612 9.00 -23.78 -9.03
N VAL A 613 7.71 -23.48 -9.11
CA VAL A 613 7.23 -22.34 -9.91
C VAL A 613 7.51 -21.05 -9.12
N ARG A 614 8.18 -20.09 -9.76
CA ARG A 614 8.48 -18.76 -9.22
C ARG A 614 7.77 -17.71 -10.06
N ARG A 615 6.88 -16.95 -9.43
CA ARG A 615 6.12 -15.88 -10.06
C ARG A 615 6.92 -14.58 -10.05
N VAL A 616 7.31 -14.10 -11.23
CA VAL A 616 8.02 -12.82 -11.40
C VAL A 616 7.01 -11.71 -11.71
N PRO A 617 6.83 -10.71 -10.82
CA PRO A 617 5.88 -9.63 -11.04
C PRO A 617 6.40 -8.69 -12.15
N VAL A 618 5.53 -8.35 -13.08
CA VAL A 618 5.82 -7.44 -14.20
C VAL A 618 5.12 -6.10 -13.92
N PRO A 619 5.80 -4.94 -14.07
CA PRO A 619 5.16 -3.64 -13.93
C PRO A 619 3.98 -3.54 -14.90
N PHE A 620 2.78 -3.48 -14.34
CA PHE A 620 1.52 -3.36 -15.05
C PHE A 620 0.58 -2.53 -14.19
N VAL A 621 0.02 -1.46 -14.75
CA VAL A 621 -1.00 -0.64 -14.11
C VAL A 621 -2.33 -0.93 -14.78
N ASP A 622 -3.23 -1.55 -14.02
CA ASP A 622 -4.60 -1.80 -14.42
C ASP A 622 -5.53 -0.88 -13.61
N PRO A 623 -5.99 0.24 -14.19
CA PRO A 623 -6.89 1.15 -13.50
C PRO A 623 -8.20 0.49 -13.07
N VAL A 624 -8.75 -0.43 -13.87
CA VAL A 624 -10.02 -1.10 -13.54
C VAL A 624 -9.85 -1.96 -12.31
N GLN A 625 -8.75 -2.67 -12.22
CA GLN A 625 -8.49 -3.52 -11.06
C GLN A 625 -8.12 -2.70 -9.83
N LEU A 626 -7.49 -1.54 -10.00
CA LEU A 626 -7.38 -0.58 -8.91
C LEU A 626 -8.75 -0.10 -8.42
N LEU A 627 -9.69 0.21 -9.31
CA LEU A 627 -11.06 0.57 -8.95
C LEU A 627 -11.78 -0.59 -8.24
N GLN A 628 -11.70 -1.81 -8.78
CA GLN A 628 -12.28 -3.00 -8.16
C GLN A 628 -11.71 -3.25 -6.75
N ARG A 629 -10.42 -3.01 -6.53
CA ARG A 629 -9.81 -3.09 -5.20
C ARG A 629 -10.33 -2.01 -4.26
N PHE A 630 -10.43 -0.76 -4.72
CA PHE A 630 -10.95 0.31 -3.88
C PHE A 630 -12.42 0.06 -3.51
N SER A 631 -13.22 -0.43 -4.46
CA SER A 631 -14.58 -0.91 -4.22
C SER A 631 -14.59 -2.00 -3.14
N ALA A 632 -13.85 -3.10 -3.34
CA ALA A 632 -13.79 -4.22 -2.39
C ALA A 632 -13.28 -3.81 -0.99
N ILE A 633 -12.32 -2.89 -0.88
CA ILE A 633 -11.84 -2.38 0.42
C ILE A 633 -12.88 -1.44 1.04
N GLY A 634 -13.50 -0.57 0.23
CA GLY A 634 -14.49 0.41 0.66
C GLY A 634 -15.82 -0.18 1.10
N GLU A 635 -16.13 -1.42 0.71
CA GLU A 635 -17.24 -2.19 1.27
C GLU A 635 -17.07 -2.48 2.77
N PHE A 636 -15.83 -2.62 3.26
CA PHE A 636 -15.56 -2.99 4.66
C PHE A 636 -15.01 -1.85 5.50
N VAL A 637 -14.27 -0.92 4.89
CA VAL A 637 -13.53 0.10 5.62
C VAL A 637 -14.02 1.48 5.25
N GLN A 638 -14.53 2.19 6.23
CA GLN A 638 -15.01 3.56 6.06
C GLN A 638 -13.83 4.55 6.03
N ARG A 639 -12.93 4.46 7.02
CA ARG A 639 -11.80 5.39 7.19
C ARG A 639 -10.57 4.70 7.76
N VAL A 640 -9.40 5.25 7.43
CA VAL A 640 -8.13 4.82 7.98
C VAL A 640 -7.33 6.04 8.38
N THR A 641 -6.81 6.05 9.61
CA THR A 641 -5.85 7.06 10.05
C THR A 641 -4.62 6.36 10.58
N TYR A 642 -3.47 6.72 10.05
CA TYR A 642 -2.17 6.24 10.46
C TYR A 642 -1.31 7.42 10.89
N ALA A 643 -0.64 7.28 12.03
CA ALA A 643 0.28 8.28 12.56
C ALA A 643 1.55 7.60 13.06
N GLU A 644 2.68 8.26 12.80
CA GLU A 644 4.01 7.88 13.26
C GLU A 644 4.55 8.95 14.19
N GLY A 645 5.23 8.53 15.25
CA GLY A 645 5.94 9.44 16.13
C GLY A 645 6.73 8.70 17.20
N ALA A 646 6.89 9.37 18.34
CA ALA A 646 7.51 8.82 19.52
C ALA A 646 6.51 8.71 20.68
N SER A 647 6.70 7.72 21.55
CA SER A 647 6.00 7.64 22.83
C SER A 647 6.39 8.82 23.72
N ALA A 648 5.71 8.99 24.86
CA ALA A 648 6.11 9.98 25.87
C ALA A 648 7.56 9.80 26.36
N GLN A 649 8.10 8.59 26.22
CA GLN A 649 9.47 8.21 26.59
C GLN A 649 10.47 8.32 25.41
N GLY A 650 10.05 8.81 24.24
CA GLY A 650 10.91 8.97 23.06
C GLY A 650 11.08 7.70 22.21
N GLU A 651 10.34 6.63 22.54
CA GLU A 651 10.49 5.34 21.85
C GLU A 651 9.66 5.29 20.56
N PRO A 652 10.06 4.50 19.55
CA PRO A 652 9.32 4.34 18.31
C PRO A 652 7.88 3.86 18.51
N LEU A 653 6.92 4.60 17.95
CA LEU A 653 5.49 4.31 18.03
C LEU A 653 4.81 4.59 16.69
N GLY A 654 4.04 3.61 16.21
CA GLY A 654 3.08 3.78 15.12
C GLY A 654 1.67 3.50 15.63
N GLN A 655 0.70 4.29 15.20
CA GLN A 655 -0.72 4.09 15.52
C GLN A 655 -1.51 4.06 14.22
N LEU A 656 -2.33 3.04 14.04
CA LEU A 656 -3.23 2.88 12.92
C LEU A 656 -4.63 2.66 13.47
N THR A 657 -5.56 3.56 13.17
CA THR A 657 -6.98 3.39 13.46
C THR A 657 -7.75 3.14 12.18
N ILE A 658 -8.57 2.10 12.17
CA ILE A 658 -9.44 1.73 11.05
C ILE A 658 -10.88 1.83 11.54
N GLU A 659 -11.70 2.64 10.87
CA GLU A 659 -13.14 2.68 11.07
C GLU A 659 -13.80 1.77 10.04
N LEU A 660 -14.61 0.84 10.54
CA LEU A 660 -15.30 -0.15 9.73
C LEU A 660 -16.64 0.37 9.26
N ARG A 661 -17.03 -0.03 8.05
CA ARG A 661 -18.30 0.35 7.44
C ARG A 661 -19.41 -0.48 8.05
N ASP A 662 -20.44 0.19 8.56
CA ASP A 662 -21.60 -0.39 9.25
C ASP A 662 -22.90 -0.26 8.44
N SER A 663 -22.88 0.47 7.32
CA SER A 663 -24.00 0.67 6.43
C SER A 663 -23.56 0.85 4.98
N ASP A 664 -24.45 0.51 4.04
CA ASP A 664 -24.23 0.71 2.62
C ASP A 664 -24.42 2.19 2.20
N GLU A 665 -24.94 3.04 3.09
CA GLU A 665 -25.15 4.46 2.78
C GLU A 665 -23.81 5.17 2.56
N PRO A 666 -23.59 5.78 1.38
CA PRO A 666 -22.30 6.40 1.05
C PRO A 666 -22.11 7.67 1.87
N LEU A 667 -20.92 7.84 2.45
CA LEU A 667 -20.58 9.07 3.20
C LEU A 667 -20.58 10.30 2.28
N PHE A 668 -20.20 10.11 1.00
CA PHE A 668 -20.29 11.13 -0.03
C PHE A 668 -21.04 10.59 -1.24
N VAL A 669 -21.99 11.38 -1.75
CA VAL A 669 -22.70 11.04 -2.99
C VAL A 669 -21.84 11.46 -4.19
N PHE A 670 -21.49 10.49 -5.04
CA PHE A 670 -20.73 10.70 -6.29
C PHE A 670 -21.60 10.61 -7.56
N ALA A 671 -22.91 10.80 -7.41
CA ALA A 671 -23.84 10.75 -8.53
C ALA A 671 -23.44 11.75 -9.64
N PRO A 672 -23.47 11.34 -10.93
CA PRO A 672 -23.24 12.26 -12.02
C PRO A 672 -24.24 13.41 -11.93
N ARG A 673 -23.75 14.66 -11.86
CA ARG A 673 -24.65 15.82 -11.91
C ARG A 673 -25.30 15.84 -13.29
N ALA A 674 -26.59 15.55 -13.35
CA ALA A 674 -27.37 15.88 -14.53
C ALA A 674 -27.23 17.39 -14.75
N VAL A 675 -27.03 17.80 -16.02
CA VAL A 675 -27.11 19.20 -16.42
C VAL A 675 -28.52 19.65 -16.08
N THR A 676 -28.69 20.18 -14.87
CA THR A 676 -29.92 20.87 -14.51
C THR A 676 -29.79 22.15 -15.31
N ALA A 677 -30.58 22.28 -16.38
CA ALA A 677 -30.62 23.51 -17.16
C ALA A 677 -30.90 24.63 -16.15
N GLU A 678 -29.86 25.38 -15.80
CA GLU A 678 -30.01 26.58 -15.00
C GLU A 678 -31.05 27.41 -15.76
N PRO A 679 -32.19 27.78 -15.15
CA PRO A 679 -33.15 28.63 -15.83
C PRO A 679 -32.35 29.86 -16.25
N ALA A 680 -32.27 30.07 -17.56
CA ALA A 680 -31.41 31.09 -18.16
C ALA A 680 -31.55 32.36 -17.33
N SER A 681 -30.47 32.72 -16.62
CA SER A 681 -30.39 33.95 -15.84
C SER A 681 -30.93 35.03 -16.75
N GLU A 682 -32.09 35.57 -16.35
CA GLU A 682 -32.89 36.53 -17.10
C GLU A 682 -31.93 37.64 -17.49
N ALA A 683 -31.47 37.60 -18.74
CA ALA A 683 -30.45 38.49 -19.23
C ALA A 683 -30.94 39.89 -18.96
N ALA A 684 -30.19 40.62 -18.12
CA ALA A 684 -30.47 42.00 -17.78
C ALA A 684 -30.91 42.72 -19.06
N ALA A 685 -32.16 43.18 -19.05
CA ALA A 685 -32.74 43.87 -20.19
C ALA A 685 -31.74 44.92 -20.70
N PRO A 686 -31.48 44.99 -22.01
CA PRO A 686 -30.54 45.96 -22.55
C PRO A 686 -30.96 47.36 -22.08
N ALA A 687 -30.01 48.10 -21.50
CA ALA A 687 -30.24 49.46 -21.06
C ALA A 687 -30.89 50.27 -22.20
N PRO A 688 -31.94 51.06 -21.91
CA PRO A 688 -32.63 51.83 -22.94
C PRO A 688 -31.65 52.76 -23.65
N PRO A 689 -31.79 52.97 -24.97
CA PRO A 689 -30.90 53.82 -25.73
C PRO A 689 -30.90 55.24 -25.16
N ALA A 690 -29.70 55.78 -24.97
CA ALA A 690 -29.49 57.16 -24.53
C ALA A 690 -30.23 58.11 -25.47
N THR A 691 -31.17 58.86 -24.91
CA THR A 691 -31.91 59.90 -25.62
C THR A 691 -30.97 61.07 -25.86
N THR A 692 -30.54 61.24 -27.10
CA THR A 692 -29.86 62.45 -27.57
C THR A 692 -30.81 63.63 -27.41
N GLN A 693 -30.48 64.56 -26.51
CA GLN A 693 -31.12 65.88 -26.48
C GLN A 693 -30.80 66.62 -27.78
N PRO A 694 -31.78 67.24 -28.45
CA PRO A 694 -31.51 68.12 -29.57
C PRO A 694 -30.98 69.46 -29.06
N ASP A 695 -29.87 69.90 -29.65
CA ASP A 695 -29.34 71.25 -29.54
C ASP A 695 -30.41 72.28 -29.95
N THR A 696 -30.75 73.17 -29.03
CA THR A 696 -31.42 74.44 -29.35
C THR A 696 -30.39 75.43 -29.89
N GLN A 697 -30.46 75.70 -31.20
CA GLN A 697 -30.45 77.04 -31.79
C GLN A 697 -31.41 77.09 -32.98
#